data_AF-A0A4Q4YJ63-F1
#
_entry.id   AF-A0A4Q4YJ63-F1
#
_cell.length_a   1.000
_cell.length_b   1.000
_cell.length_c   1.000
_cell.angle_alpha   90.00
_cell.angle_beta   90.00
_cell.angle_gamma   90.00
#
_symmetry.space_group_name_H-M   'P 1'
#
loop_
_entity.id
_entity.type
_entity.pdbx_description
1 polymer ?
#
loop_
_entity_poly.entity_id
_entity_poly.type
_entity_poly.pdbx_seq_one_letter_code
_entity_poly.pdbx_strand_id
1 'polypeptide(L)'
;MVDEAVTNVAAEGSLRPRRFANTSFRAGTSLGLERTISIATPAYAIETSSESISPAESNVDPLSTEPEAFLSRTRTSVAKKVFWLRDLLPDDLPDARIFTFGYNADLVSLSSTGAKTKLTFTQYAHELLITLDRELDDEALWESKSNINPKLQKLSNLTKVVMFFGSPHRGSSAAGWGEIGTKIASMIKLDSAQHLVSSLKLDSEILDNIQSDFMKLLIAGTFYVHTFQEGQPINNALGKVVEDFSSKLDDGPMQIHEVIDGHHRNMIRYSTAQDPGYRKVVSALKQYMNMLGPKNDIDRISIASNFSARKMPARTYFTVPYERNDDFVGREECIQAIDKKFSGPKHTPFVALHGLGGIGKTQVAIELAHRWKQFFPQFSIFWVHATSIDRFEEGLQDILDKLEIPHSAETNARHVVEQWLRNKNNGHWLLIVDNIDKEDVLDENGGKGKFRLLSCIPKTEHGHVLFTSRYKRVAMKLTDDLVRIDQMPEAEATEMLKTCLREQYDEEQKEDVYKLLEELSYIPLAIAQAAAYIRENENTIADYLELYQESEENRVELLEQSISELGIADLETPKTVLTTCWMSFNRLKGDGASGPLANELLSVMSFLDRQDIPLFLLRKFRPKAGSLTLNNALGMLKAYSLITENTKKNFSMHRLVQLSMRKWLEQNDQEKKFAEEALTLLSENFPDGSFKTWDECKALIVHADTVLDLTTDTPNHSGRAKLLQNAAHFQNGRGQYAAAEIKYAEVIKLHTELAGADNTGVLRVMDELAWVMRNQAKYETALDLAKQTLVKKEKLFGKKSAESLTTADIVATITADRGNHQDAAKILQENLEARKGLLYPNHLDTLRSAAYLSLALWHLGKFVEAEDLARRTLASRQRILGEEHPDTLEIAGTLGFILEIQSKYREAEELKRSMLAIRKRIYGEDHPDTADSYHDMGWILHQQGHYDDAEPFYERALKAKVKLLGETHPKTLTTLCNYPVFHCDKGDYDEAEGKYKKLISVFKHVQGEMHPQTLDATGGLAVVLRHQGKLDEAAQAARTSIDGRNVVLGPDHPWTLPPVSHWGYILTLQGNHAQGEAVIRKALAGLETAMGPEHTNVLTSLVFLSKNLLRQSTSPDDSRLEEAEALARRALKSREKLLGEHHPYTYKAMHHLGRVLMRRGGYGEAVTLSTRALGGLVRTLGAEHPDVSVCDEELRNMEDMMRESGGSREGSAEVIDI
;
A
#
# COMPACT_ATOMS: atom_id res chain seq x y z
N MET A 1 18.12 50.31 42.15
CA MET A 1 19.15 51.36 42.18
C MET A 1 19.59 51.52 40.73
N VAL A 2 19.19 52.60 40.05
CA VAL A 2 19.80 53.95 40.13
C VAL A 2 21.10 53.88 39.31
N ASP A 3 21.24 54.45 38.11
CA ASP A 3 20.51 55.54 37.41
C ASP A 3 20.68 55.41 35.85
N GLU A 4 20.15 56.20 34.90
CA GLU A 4 19.29 57.41 34.91
C GLU A 4 18.49 57.61 33.58
N ALA A 5 17.46 58.45 33.65
CA ALA A 5 16.93 59.48 32.72
C ALA A 5 17.18 59.55 31.17
N VAL A 6 16.45 60.37 30.36
CA VAL A 6 14.99 60.69 30.22
C VAL A 6 14.79 61.74 29.09
N THR A 7 13.75 61.60 28.23
CA THR A 7 13.18 62.63 27.28
C THR A 7 14.12 63.19 26.16
N ASN A 8 13.73 63.95 25.12
CA ASN A 8 12.48 64.52 24.51
C ASN A 8 12.81 64.89 23.02
N VAL A 9 11.95 65.22 22.03
CA VAL A 9 10.49 65.13 21.74
C VAL A 9 10.23 65.53 20.26
N ALA A 10 8.98 65.43 19.77
CA ALA A 10 8.40 66.07 18.56
C ALA A 10 8.81 65.53 17.16
N ALA A 11 7.97 65.58 16.12
CA ALA A 11 6.50 65.78 15.93
C ALA A 11 6.19 65.65 14.41
N GLU A 12 5.01 65.35 13.86
CA GLU A 12 3.72 64.70 14.25
C GLU A 12 3.16 64.09 12.93
N GLY A 13 1.88 63.72 12.79
CA GLY A 13 1.29 63.62 11.44
C GLY A 13 0.02 62.82 11.14
N SER A 14 -1.00 62.71 12.03
CA SER A 14 -2.40 62.36 11.63
C SER A 14 -2.69 60.93 11.05
N LEU A 15 -3.92 60.36 10.95
CA LEU A 15 -5.23 60.59 11.61
C LEU A 15 -6.19 59.36 11.46
N ARG A 16 -6.65 58.76 12.59
CA ARG A 16 -7.96 58.02 12.76
C ARG A 16 -8.18 56.69 11.97
N PRO A 17 -9.27 55.88 12.19
CA PRO A 17 -10.52 56.09 12.96
C PRO A 17 -10.75 55.16 14.19
N ARG A 18 -12.03 54.95 14.60
CA ARG A 18 -12.47 54.42 15.93
C ARG A 18 -13.49 53.26 15.86
N ARG A 19 -13.54 52.49 16.97
CA ARG A 19 -14.60 51.65 17.60
C ARG A 19 -16.06 51.84 17.10
N PHE A 20 -16.93 50.82 17.16
CA PHE A 20 -17.66 50.28 18.36
C PHE A 20 -18.57 49.08 17.95
N ALA A 21 -19.19 48.21 18.79
CA ALA A 21 -19.25 47.96 20.25
C ALA A 21 -19.74 46.50 20.54
N ASN A 22 -19.88 46.10 21.82
CA ASN A 22 -20.47 44.82 22.28
C ASN A 22 -21.94 44.97 22.77
N THR A 23 -22.70 43.87 22.85
CA THR A 23 -23.78 43.63 23.84
C THR A 23 -24.03 42.11 24.03
N SER A 24 -24.78 41.71 25.07
CA SER A 24 -24.95 40.30 25.49
C SER A 24 -26.22 40.10 26.33
N PHE A 25 -26.79 38.86 26.39
CA PHE A 25 -27.18 38.12 27.64
C PHE A 25 -27.99 36.80 27.44
N ARG A 26 -27.65 35.78 28.24
CA ARG A 26 -28.42 34.64 28.85
C ARG A 26 -29.65 33.94 28.19
N ALA A 27 -29.45 32.65 27.87
CA ALA A 27 -29.94 31.41 28.55
C ALA A 27 -31.45 31.02 28.70
N GLY A 28 -31.75 29.72 28.46
CA GLY A 28 -32.92 28.99 29.04
C GLY A 28 -33.45 27.74 28.29
N THR A 29 -33.19 26.53 28.82
CA THR A 29 -34.01 25.27 28.90
C THR A 29 -35.29 25.02 28.03
N SER A 30 -35.77 23.80 27.70
CA SER A 30 -35.25 22.39 27.65
C SER A 30 -36.40 21.37 27.32
N LEU A 31 -36.08 20.20 26.71
CA LEU A 31 -36.86 18.92 26.69
C LEU A 31 -38.21 18.81 25.90
N GLY A 32 -38.56 17.57 25.49
CA GLY A 32 -39.86 17.13 24.86
C GLY A 32 -39.89 17.25 23.32
N LEU A 33 -39.78 16.23 22.45
CA LEU A 33 -40.19 14.80 22.37
C LEU A 33 -41.65 14.56 21.89
N GLU A 34 -41.79 13.57 20.98
CA GLU A 34 -43.00 12.95 20.38
C GLU A 34 -43.66 13.55 19.12
N ARG A 35 -44.63 12.79 18.56
CA ARG A 35 -44.91 12.61 17.11
C ARG A 35 -46.35 12.98 16.69
N THR A 36 -46.56 12.96 15.36
CA THR A 36 -47.77 12.47 14.64
C THR A 36 -48.75 13.53 14.09
N ILE A 37 -48.93 13.53 12.76
CA ILE A 37 -50.15 13.93 12.05
C ILE A 37 -50.38 12.93 10.89
N SER A 38 -51.63 12.58 10.59
CA SER A 38 -52.00 11.68 9.49
C SER A 38 -53.21 12.20 8.68
N ILE A 39 -53.06 12.19 7.35
CA ILE A 39 -54.03 11.95 6.25
C ILE A 39 -55.50 12.43 6.39
N ALA A 40 -55.94 13.30 5.45
CA ALA A 40 -57.22 13.26 4.67
C ALA A 40 -57.39 14.59 3.88
N THR A 41 -57.35 14.68 2.53
CA THR A 41 -58.38 14.33 1.49
C THR A 41 -59.71 15.12 1.60
N PRO A 42 -60.43 15.47 0.51
CA PRO A 42 -60.44 14.88 -0.85
C PRO A 42 -60.20 15.94 -1.98
N ALA A 43 -60.45 15.75 -3.30
CA ALA A 43 -61.10 14.67 -4.07
C ALA A 43 -60.47 14.49 -5.48
N TYR A 44 -60.86 13.41 -6.19
CA TYR A 44 -60.36 13.00 -7.51
C TYR A 44 -61.40 13.22 -8.63
N ALA A 45 -60.95 13.57 -9.85
CA ALA A 45 -61.63 13.39 -11.15
C ALA A 45 -60.69 13.87 -12.28
N ILE A 46 -60.60 13.28 -13.49
CA ILE A 46 -61.10 12.00 -14.05
C ILE A 46 -60.27 11.71 -15.34
N GLU A 47 -59.88 10.44 -15.59
CA GLU A 47 -59.59 9.82 -16.93
C GLU A 47 -58.50 10.46 -17.87
N THR A 48 -57.87 9.80 -18.87
CA THR A 48 -57.75 8.38 -19.32
C THR A 48 -56.52 8.21 -20.24
N SER A 49 -56.09 6.95 -20.41
CA SER A 49 -55.50 6.33 -21.64
C SER A 49 -54.26 6.92 -22.35
N SER A 50 -53.34 6.02 -22.66
CA SER A 50 -52.29 6.08 -23.70
C SER A 50 -52.85 6.02 -25.16
N GLU A 51 -51.98 5.96 -26.19
CA GLU A 51 -52.20 5.21 -27.48
C GLU A 51 -52.60 5.92 -28.86
N SER A 52 -51.63 6.49 -29.68
CA SER A 52 -50.82 5.81 -30.78
C SER A 52 -51.01 5.79 -32.42
N ILE A 53 -50.00 5.54 -33.38
CA ILE A 53 -49.88 5.78 -34.94
C ILE A 53 -50.54 4.71 -35.95
N SER A 54 -51.73 4.86 -36.56
CA SER A 54 -52.11 4.22 -37.90
C SER A 54 -51.87 2.70 -38.25
N PRO A 55 -52.32 2.21 -39.44
CA PRO A 55 -51.41 1.50 -40.41
C PRO A 55 -51.47 1.85 -41.92
N ALA A 56 -50.47 1.29 -42.65
CA ALA A 56 -50.50 0.77 -44.04
C ALA A 56 -50.52 1.79 -45.23
N GLU A 57 -49.56 1.74 -46.19
CA GLU A 57 -49.47 0.97 -47.48
C GLU A 57 -50.26 1.61 -48.67
N SER A 58 -49.88 1.56 -49.96
CA SER A 58 -48.70 1.01 -50.69
C SER A 58 -48.57 1.60 -52.13
N ASN A 59 -47.50 1.19 -52.87
CA ASN A 59 -47.40 0.98 -54.34
C ASN A 59 -47.04 2.08 -55.39
N VAL A 60 -45.93 1.78 -56.12
CA VAL A 60 -45.69 1.85 -57.60
C VAL A 60 -45.41 3.19 -58.32
N ASP A 61 -44.12 3.38 -58.72
CA ASP A 61 -43.52 3.46 -60.10
C ASP A 61 -44.31 4.10 -61.30
N PRO A 62 -43.67 4.57 -62.43
CA PRO A 62 -42.25 4.43 -62.81
C PRO A 62 -41.58 5.63 -63.57
N LEU A 63 -40.32 5.39 -64.03
CA LEU A 63 -39.63 5.92 -65.23
C LEU A 63 -38.98 7.34 -65.31
N SER A 64 -37.64 7.31 -65.24
CA SER A 64 -36.66 7.92 -66.19
C SER A 64 -36.26 9.42 -66.15
N THR A 65 -34.97 9.62 -66.50
CA THR A 65 -34.25 10.85 -66.92
C THR A 65 -34.03 12.00 -65.91
N GLU A 66 -32.76 12.17 -65.55
CA GLU A 66 -32.06 13.45 -65.29
C GLU A 66 -32.23 14.46 -66.46
N PRO A 67 -32.05 15.80 -66.28
CA PRO A 67 -31.00 16.38 -65.42
C PRO A 67 -31.34 17.62 -64.56
N GLU A 68 -30.40 17.89 -63.65
CA GLU A 68 -29.94 19.17 -63.05
C GLU A 68 -30.86 20.36 -62.71
N ALA A 69 -30.42 21.04 -61.64
CA ALA A 69 -30.49 22.48 -61.35
C ALA A 69 -31.72 23.12 -60.63
N PHE A 70 -31.42 23.53 -59.39
CA PHE A 70 -31.80 24.80 -58.74
C PHE A 70 -33.20 25.04 -58.12
N LEU A 71 -33.14 25.32 -56.80
CA LEU A 71 -33.98 26.24 -56.00
C LEU A 71 -35.47 25.94 -55.73
N SER A 72 -35.66 25.14 -54.67
CA SER A 72 -36.29 25.61 -53.41
C SER A 72 -37.83 25.70 -53.24
N ARG A 73 -38.29 25.13 -52.11
CA ARG A 73 -39.31 25.64 -51.14
C ARG A 73 -40.71 26.05 -51.66
N THR A 74 -41.85 25.64 -51.07
CA THR A 74 -42.09 24.94 -49.79
C THR A 74 -43.54 24.43 -49.65
N ARG A 75 -43.71 23.29 -48.94
CA ARG A 75 -44.91 22.86 -48.17
C ARG A 75 -46.21 22.58 -49.00
N THR A 76 -47.19 21.80 -48.53
CA THR A 76 -47.47 21.23 -47.18
C THR A 76 -48.19 19.88 -47.28
N SER A 77 -48.01 18.96 -46.31
CA SER A 77 -48.96 17.84 -46.11
C SER A 77 -49.00 17.31 -44.66
N VAL A 78 -50.14 16.69 -44.34
CA VAL A 78 -50.63 16.07 -43.09
C VAL A 78 -49.60 15.40 -42.17
N ALA A 79 -49.77 15.57 -40.85
CA ALA A 79 -49.01 14.86 -39.81
C ALA A 79 -49.66 13.51 -39.42
N LYS A 80 -48.84 12.47 -39.18
CA LYS A 80 -49.29 11.17 -38.65
C LYS A 80 -49.44 11.22 -37.09
N LYS A 81 -50.45 10.53 -36.51
CA LYS A 81 -50.61 10.23 -35.04
C LYS A 81 -49.39 9.43 -34.50
N VAL A 82 -49.10 9.15 -33.20
CA VAL A 82 -47.81 8.46 -32.76
C VAL A 82 -47.82 7.27 -31.76
N PHE A 83 -47.51 6.01 -32.21
CA PHE A 83 -47.35 4.75 -31.41
C PHE A 83 -45.95 4.63 -30.83
N TRP A 84 -45.90 4.14 -29.60
CA TRP A 84 -44.71 3.77 -28.83
C TRP A 84 -44.84 2.30 -28.41
N LEU A 85 -43.75 1.67 -27.97
CA LEU A 85 -43.77 0.26 -27.52
C LEU A 85 -44.76 -0.01 -26.39
N ARG A 86 -44.74 0.81 -25.34
CA ARG A 86 -45.68 0.70 -24.21
C ARG A 86 -47.15 0.88 -24.64
N ASP A 87 -47.36 1.55 -25.79
CA ASP A 87 -48.67 1.93 -26.35
C ASP A 87 -49.10 0.95 -27.47
N LEU A 88 -48.61 -0.30 -27.44
CA LEU A 88 -48.90 -1.36 -28.43
C LEU A 88 -48.75 -2.77 -27.83
N LEU A 89 -47.68 -2.99 -27.07
CA LEU A 89 -47.36 -4.29 -26.52
C LEU A 89 -48.45 -4.90 -25.61
N PRO A 90 -49.27 -4.15 -24.85
CA PRO A 90 -50.33 -4.72 -24.03
C PRO A 90 -51.38 -5.51 -24.82
N ASP A 91 -51.81 -5.00 -25.98
CA ASP A 91 -52.77 -5.69 -26.86
C ASP A 91 -52.17 -6.94 -27.53
N ASP A 92 -50.87 -6.90 -27.83
CA ASP A 92 -50.15 -7.90 -28.61
C ASP A 92 -49.52 -9.03 -27.76
N LEU A 93 -49.43 -8.78 -26.44
CA LEU A 93 -48.85 -9.65 -25.40
C LEU A 93 -49.60 -9.52 -24.04
N PRO A 94 -50.93 -9.76 -23.98
CA PRO A 94 -51.74 -9.49 -22.78
C PRO A 94 -51.34 -10.30 -21.54
N ASP A 95 -50.73 -11.47 -21.72
CA ASP A 95 -50.24 -12.32 -20.62
C ASP A 95 -48.84 -11.92 -20.09
N ALA A 96 -48.18 -10.92 -20.69
CA ALA A 96 -46.84 -10.50 -20.33
C ALA A 96 -46.85 -9.26 -19.41
N ARG A 97 -46.18 -9.33 -18.25
CA ARG A 97 -45.96 -8.17 -17.39
C ARG A 97 -44.79 -7.34 -17.90
N ILE A 98 -45.10 -6.29 -18.65
CA ILE A 98 -44.12 -5.46 -19.38
C ILE A 98 -43.86 -4.15 -18.63
N PHE A 99 -42.60 -3.86 -18.33
CA PHE A 99 -42.17 -2.59 -17.72
C PHE A 99 -41.31 -1.78 -18.70
N THR A 100 -41.64 -0.50 -18.91
CA THR A 100 -40.91 0.38 -19.81
C THR A 100 -40.38 1.60 -19.08
N PHE A 101 -39.06 1.81 -19.11
CA PHE A 101 -38.40 3.00 -18.58
C PHE A 101 -37.77 3.81 -19.72
N GLY A 102 -37.86 5.14 -19.65
CA GLY A 102 -37.28 6.05 -20.63
C GLY A 102 -37.57 7.51 -20.28
N TYR A 103 -36.69 8.42 -20.71
CA TYR A 103 -36.87 9.86 -20.52
C TYR A 103 -37.64 10.47 -21.69
N ASN A 104 -38.45 11.50 -21.42
CA ASN A 104 -39.07 12.26 -22.50
C ASN A 104 -38.04 13.19 -23.17
N ALA A 105 -37.79 13.02 -24.47
CA ALA A 105 -36.91 13.90 -25.23
C ALA A 105 -37.55 15.27 -25.54
N ASP A 106 -38.88 15.36 -25.62
CA ASP A 106 -39.62 16.57 -25.96
C ASP A 106 -39.87 17.46 -24.71
N LEU A 107 -38.79 17.75 -23.96
CA LEU A 107 -38.79 18.50 -22.70
C LEU A 107 -38.86 20.03 -22.91
N VAL A 108 -40.02 20.53 -23.35
CA VAL A 108 -40.69 21.77 -22.89
C VAL A 108 -42.01 21.92 -23.66
N SER A 109 -43.13 21.91 -22.96
CA SER A 109 -44.36 22.57 -23.42
C SER A 109 -44.46 23.94 -22.75
N LEU A 110 -44.58 25.00 -23.56
CA LEU A 110 -44.89 26.33 -23.03
C LEU A 110 -46.34 26.37 -22.57
N SER A 111 -46.56 26.26 -21.27
CA SER A 111 -47.85 26.64 -20.68
C SER A 111 -48.07 28.14 -20.84
N SER A 112 -49.33 28.57 -21.01
CA SER A 112 -49.71 29.96 -21.26
C SER A 112 -49.44 30.93 -20.10
N THR A 113 -48.92 30.43 -18.97
CA THR A 113 -48.51 31.20 -17.79
C THR A 113 -47.00 31.48 -17.73
N GLY A 114 -46.21 30.97 -18.68
CA GLY A 114 -44.78 31.34 -18.85
C GLY A 114 -43.80 30.76 -17.82
N ALA A 115 -44.23 29.88 -16.93
CA ALA A 115 -43.35 29.24 -15.94
C ALA A 115 -42.50 28.13 -16.57
N LYS A 116 -41.16 28.25 -16.46
CA LYS A 116 -40.22 27.16 -16.83
C LYS A 116 -40.13 26.12 -15.71
N THR A 117 -40.77 24.96 -15.87
CA THR A 117 -40.52 23.79 -15.02
C THR A 117 -39.18 23.13 -15.38
N LYS A 118 -38.21 23.19 -14.47
CA LYS A 118 -37.02 22.33 -14.53
C LYS A 118 -37.39 20.94 -14.01
N LEU A 119 -37.21 19.92 -14.84
CA LEU A 119 -37.20 18.50 -14.43
C LEU A 119 -35.75 18.02 -14.35
N THR A 120 -35.42 17.22 -13.34
CA THR A 120 -34.10 16.60 -13.16
C THR A 120 -34.17 15.08 -13.23
N PHE A 121 -33.06 14.43 -13.58
CA PHE A 121 -32.96 12.97 -13.65
C PHE A 121 -33.40 12.27 -12.35
N THR A 122 -33.05 12.85 -11.20
CA THR A 122 -33.46 12.41 -9.86
C THR A 122 -34.98 12.30 -9.69
N GLN A 123 -35.74 13.14 -10.39
CA GLN A 123 -37.20 13.19 -10.29
C GLN A 123 -37.85 12.04 -11.08
N TYR A 124 -37.34 11.74 -12.28
CA TYR A 124 -37.72 10.52 -13.02
C TYR A 124 -37.29 9.23 -12.32
N ALA A 125 -36.13 9.22 -11.66
CA ALA A 125 -35.70 8.09 -10.83
C ALA A 125 -36.63 7.89 -9.62
N HIS A 126 -37.16 8.97 -9.04
CA HIS A 126 -38.12 8.91 -7.95
C HIS A 126 -39.51 8.41 -8.42
N GLU A 127 -39.99 8.88 -9.57
CA GLU A 127 -41.22 8.37 -10.21
C GLU A 127 -41.11 6.88 -10.61
N LEU A 128 -39.94 6.44 -11.09
CA LEU A 128 -39.61 5.03 -11.31
C LEU A 128 -39.73 4.21 -10.02
N LEU A 129 -39.11 4.68 -8.92
CA LEU A 129 -39.17 3.99 -7.63
C LEU A 129 -40.60 3.90 -7.09
N ILE A 130 -41.38 4.98 -7.15
CA ILE A 130 -42.80 5.00 -6.74
C ILE A 130 -43.65 4.03 -7.60
N THR A 131 -43.37 3.95 -8.90
CA THR A 131 -44.10 3.03 -9.80
C THR A 131 -43.77 1.57 -9.50
N LEU A 132 -42.49 1.25 -9.25
CA LEU A 132 -42.07 -0.11 -8.89
C LEU A 132 -42.58 -0.55 -7.51
N ASP A 133 -42.61 0.36 -6.53
CA ASP A 133 -43.17 0.12 -5.19
C ASP A 133 -44.65 -0.30 -5.29
N ARG A 134 -45.41 0.38 -6.17
CA ARG A 134 -46.83 0.12 -6.43
C ARG A 134 -47.13 -1.11 -7.31
N GLU A 135 -46.10 -1.78 -7.86
CA GLU A 135 -46.23 -2.95 -8.74
C GLU A 135 -45.68 -4.25 -8.09
N LEU A 136 -45.07 -4.16 -6.89
CA LEU A 136 -44.31 -5.26 -6.25
C LEU A 136 -44.75 -5.60 -4.81
N ASP A 137 -45.77 -4.90 -4.30
CA ASP A 137 -46.37 -4.92 -2.96
C ASP A 137 -45.44 -4.55 -1.78
N ASP A 138 -45.76 -3.39 -1.19
CA ASP A 138 -45.37 -2.78 0.10
C ASP A 138 -43.90 -2.41 0.40
N GLU A 139 -43.77 -1.25 1.06
CA GLU A 139 -42.63 -0.56 1.70
C GLU A 139 -41.50 0.05 0.83
N ALA A 140 -41.52 1.38 0.75
CA ALA A 140 -40.72 2.24 -0.12
C ALA A 140 -39.20 2.31 0.13
N LEU A 141 -38.46 2.76 -0.90
CA LEU A 141 -37.01 3.00 -0.86
C LEU A 141 -36.64 4.47 -0.54
N TRP A 142 -35.72 4.65 0.41
CA TRP A 142 -34.66 5.66 0.29
C TRP A 142 -33.34 5.21 0.98
N GLU A 143 -32.22 5.72 0.46
CA GLU A 143 -30.83 5.58 0.91
C GLU A 143 -30.23 4.18 1.20
N SER A 144 -29.27 3.80 0.35
CA SER A 144 -28.15 2.94 0.73
C SER A 144 -26.90 3.34 -0.04
N LYS A 145 -25.78 3.47 0.66
CA LYS A 145 -24.45 3.27 0.07
C LYS A 145 -24.08 1.80 0.23
N SER A 146 -23.60 1.17 -0.84
CA SER A 146 -22.88 -0.10 -0.84
C SER A 146 -23.53 -1.28 -0.08
N ASN A 147 -24.67 -1.78 -0.57
CA ASN A 147 -24.88 -3.22 -0.82
C ASN A 147 -26.19 -3.46 -1.61
N ILE A 148 -26.29 -4.59 -2.31
CA ILE A 148 -27.47 -4.91 -3.14
C ILE A 148 -28.68 -5.19 -2.23
N ASN A 149 -29.71 -4.35 -2.35
CA ASN A 149 -30.96 -4.47 -1.59
C ASN A 149 -31.67 -5.82 -1.91
N PRO A 150 -32.14 -6.59 -0.91
CA PRO A 150 -32.89 -7.84 -1.14
C PRO A 150 -34.09 -7.71 -2.09
N LYS A 151 -34.78 -6.55 -2.11
CA LYS A 151 -35.86 -6.29 -3.08
C LYS A 151 -35.34 -6.14 -4.51
N LEU A 152 -34.15 -5.58 -4.73
CA LEU A 152 -33.51 -5.55 -6.06
C LEU A 152 -33.08 -6.95 -6.51
N GLN A 153 -32.66 -7.82 -5.58
CA GLN A 153 -32.36 -9.22 -5.88
C GLN A 153 -33.63 -10.01 -6.25
N LYS A 154 -34.76 -9.79 -5.56
CA LYS A 154 -36.09 -10.29 -5.94
C LYS A 154 -36.48 -9.83 -7.35
N LEU A 155 -36.26 -8.55 -7.68
CA LEU A 155 -36.56 -7.96 -8.98
C LEU A 155 -35.70 -8.60 -10.10
N SER A 156 -34.38 -8.71 -9.90
CA SER A 156 -33.44 -9.38 -10.81
C SER A 156 -33.84 -10.84 -11.09
N ASN A 157 -34.30 -11.57 -10.06
CA ASN A 157 -34.76 -12.95 -10.21
C ASN A 157 -36.10 -13.08 -10.96
N LEU A 158 -36.97 -12.07 -10.90
CA LEU A 158 -38.26 -12.06 -11.61
C LEU A 158 -38.12 -11.62 -13.07
N THR A 159 -37.25 -10.66 -13.37
CA THR A 159 -36.90 -10.26 -14.75
C THR A 159 -36.40 -11.45 -15.57
N LYS A 160 -36.83 -11.55 -16.83
CA LYS A 160 -36.41 -12.62 -17.77
C LYS A 160 -35.79 -12.10 -19.07
N VAL A 161 -36.15 -10.88 -19.49
CA VAL A 161 -35.59 -10.18 -20.65
C VAL A 161 -35.49 -8.69 -20.31
N VAL A 162 -34.41 -8.03 -20.73
CA VAL A 162 -34.25 -6.57 -20.74
C VAL A 162 -34.00 -6.14 -22.18
N MET A 163 -34.71 -5.13 -22.67
CA MET A 163 -34.54 -4.60 -24.03
C MET A 163 -34.05 -3.16 -24.01
N PHE A 164 -32.86 -2.92 -24.57
CA PHE A 164 -32.28 -1.59 -24.75
C PHE A 164 -32.52 -1.09 -26.17
N PHE A 165 -32.68 0.22 -26.32
CA PHE A 165 -32.85 0.90 -27.60
C PHE A 165 -31.88 2.08 -27.64
N GLY A 166 -30.92 2.06 -28.55
CA GLY A 166 -29.98 3.18 -28.76
C GLY A 166 -29.28 3.66 -27.49
N SER A 167 -28.85 2.76 -26.60
CA SER A 167 -28.30 3.11 -25.28
C SER A 167 -26.76 3.16 -25.33
N PRO A 168 -26.10 4.28 -24.95
CA PRO A 168 -24.64 4.44 -25.07
C PRO A 168 -23.91 3.83 -23.88
N HIS A 169 -23.82 2.50 -23.83
CA HIS A 169 -23.26 1.74 -22.71
C HIS A 169 -21.77 2.03 -22.46
N ARG A 170 -20.97 2.31 -23.50
CA ARG A 170 -19.49 2.47 -23.40
C ARG A 170 -18.98 3.91 -23.61
N GLY A 171 -19.86 4.91 -23.66
CA GLY A 171 -19.47 6.27 -24.07
C GLY A 171 -18.97 6.34 -25.52
N SER A 172 -18.01 7.22 -25.84
CA SER A 172 -17.34 7.28 -27.15
C SER A 172 -15.90 7.80 -27.02
N SER A 173 -15.01 7.27 -27.87
CA SER A 173 -13.57 7.52 -27.95
C SER A 173 -13.16 8.54 -29.01
N ALA A 174 -14.07 8.97 -29.89
CA ALA A 174 -13.75 9.90 -30.96
C ALA A 174 -13.58 11.34 -30.44
N ALA A 175 -12.84 12.16 -31.21
CA ALA A 175 -12.50 13.53 -30.84
C ALA A 175 -13.74 14.45 -30.77
N GLY A 176 -14.36 14.55 -29.59
CA GLY A 176 -15.34 15.57 -29.27
C GLY A 176 -16.64 15.05 -28.65
N TRP A 177 -16.67 14.95 -27.32
CA TRP A 177 -17.95 14.96 -26.59
C TRP A 177 -18.72 16.29 -26.74
N GLY A 178 -18.07 17.33 -27.28
CA GLY A 178 -18.74 18.47 -27.87
C GLY A 178 -19.71 18.07 -28.98
N GLU A 179 -19.38 17.10 -29.85
CA GLU A 179 -20.31 16.62 -30.88
C GLU A 179 -21.46 15.82 -30.30
N ILE A 180 -21.26 14.74 -29.54
CA ILE A 180 -22.39 13.95 -29.01
C ILE A 180 -23.25 14.81 -28.08
N GLY A 181 -22.62 15.64 -27.24
CA GLY A 181 -23.30 16.61 -26.38
C GLY A 181 -24.11 17.65 -27.14
N THR A 182 -23.58 18.24 -28.23
CA THR A 182 -24.35 19.20 -29.06
C THR A 182 -25.32 18.53 -30.03
N LYS A 183 -25.09 17.29 -30.46
CA LYS A 183 -26.07 16.48 -31.19
C LYS A 183 -27.29 16.27 -30.30
N ILE A 184 -27.11 15.84 -29.05
CA ILE A 184 -28.21 15.71 -28.07
C ILE A 184 -28.83 17.07 -27.71
N ALA A 185 -28.03 18.10 -27.37
CA ALA A 185 -28.54 19.41 -26.96
C ALA A 185 -29.14 20.25 -28.12
N SER A 186 -28.82 19.96 -29.38
CA SER A 186 -29.51 20.55 -30.54
C SER A 186 -30.87 19.88 -30.83
N MET A 187 -31.16 18.74 -30.18
CA MET A 187 -32.50 18.15 -30.14
C MET A 187 -33.35 18.77 -29.02
N ILE A 188 -32.73 19.08 -27.88
CA ILE A 188 -33.41 19.55 -26.65
C ILE A 188 -32.85 20.91 -26.20
N LYS A 189 -33.58 21.99 -26.47
CA LYS A 189 -33.16 23.38 -26.15
C LYS A 189 -33.21 23.71 -24.64
N LEU A 190 -32.29 23.14 -23.83
CA LEU A 190 -32.19 23.44 -22.40
C LEU A 190 -30.77 23.26 -21.83
N ASP A 191 -30.40 24.10 -20.86
CA ASP A 191 -29.07 24.11 -20.20
C ASP A 191 -28.77 22.86 -19.36
N SER A 192 -29.77 22.02 -19.07
CA SER A 192 -29.65 20.85 -18.18
C SER A 192 -28.86 19.68 -18.77
N ALA A 193 -28.45 19.74 -20.05
CA ALA A 193 -27.72 18.65 -20.71
C ALA A 193 -26.29 18.42 -20.15
N GLN A 194 -25.66 19.43 -19.54
CA GLN A 194 -24.24 19.36 -19.14
C GLN A 194 -23.90 18.20 -18.19
N HIS A 195 -24.76 17.90 -17.20
CA HIS A 195 -24.54 16.79 -16.25
C HIS A 195 -24.73 15.40 -16.86
N LEU A 196 -25.56 15.27 -17.91
CA LEU A 196 -25.69 14.02 -18.65
C LEU A 196 -24.41 13.79 -19.48
N VAL A 197 -23.94 14.85 -20.15
CA VAL A 197 -22.72 14.83 -20.99
C VAL A 197 -21.44 14.55 -20.19
N SER A 198 -21.33 15.00 -18.94
CA SER A 198 -20.19 14.63 -18.08
C SER A 198 -20.18 13.17 -17.62
N SER A 199 -21.36 12.54 -17.55
CA SER A 199 -21.58 11.20 -16.97
C SER A 199 -21.63 10.09 -18.02
N LEU A 200 -21.33 10.40 -19.28
CA LEU A 200 -21.36 9.45 -20.42
C LEU A 200 -20.04 9.36 -21.18
N LYS A 201 -18.97 10.03 -20.71
CA LYS A 201 -17.65 9.87 -21.33
C LYS A 201 -17.14 8.42 -21.20
N LEU A 202 -16.25 8.03 -22.11
CA LEU A 202 -15.60 6.70 -22.11
C LEU A 202 -14.61 6.51 -20.94
N ASP A 203 -14.20 7.60 -20.31
CA ASP A 203 -13.38 7.71 -19.09
C ASP A 203 -14.20 8.17 -17.86
N SER A 204 -15.53 8.03 -17.89
CA SER A 204 -16.41 8.49 -16.80
C SER A 204 -16.54 7.42 -15.72
N GLU A 205 -15.91 7.66 -14.56
CA GLU A 205 -16.07 6.84 -13.34
C GLU A 205 -17.55 6.58 -12.97
N ILE A 206 -18.46 7.50 -13.33
CA ILE A 206 -19.91 7.33 -13.13
C ILE A 206 -20.48 6.28 -14.10
N LEU A 207 -20.10 6.33 -15.38
CA LEU A 207 -20.53 5.33 -16.37
C LEU A 207 -19.90 3.96 -16.07
N ASP A 208 -18.61 3.91 -15.76
CA ASP A 208 -17.88 2.69 -15.40
C ASP A 208 -18.50 2.00 -14.18
N ASN A 209 -18.87 2.76 -13.14
CA ASN A 209 -19.55 2.19 -11.98
C ASN A 209 -20.96 1.69 -12.32
N ILE A 210 -21.74 2.43 -13.13
CA ILE A 210 -23.08 1.99 -13.58
C ILE A 210 -23.00 0.74 -14.46
N GLN A 211 -22.04 0.67 -15.39
CA GLN A 211 -21.77 -0.51 -16.22
C GLN A 211 -21.28 -1.68 -15.37
N SER A 212 -20.36 -1.44 -14.43
CA SER A 212 -19.84 -2.44 -13.49
C SER A 212 -20.95 -3.04 -12.62
N ASP A 213 -21.84 -2.22 -12.05
CA ASP A 213 -22.96 -2.69 -11.24
C ASP A 213 -24.06 -3.36 -12.08
N PHE A 214 -24.35 -2.86 -13.29
CA PHE A 214 -25.26 -3.56 -14.21
C PHE A 214 -24.68 -4.91 -14.68
N MET A 215 -23.37 -5.00 -14.93
CA MET A 215 -22.71 -6.26 -15.29
C MET A 215 -22.66 -7.23 -14.11
N LYS A 216 -22.51 -6.76 -12.86
CA LYS A 216 -22.70 -7.60 -11.66
C LYS A 216 -24.13 -8.15 -11.60
N LEU A 217 -25.14 -7.34 -11.89
CA LEU A 217 -26.54 -7.78 -11.97
C LEU A 217 -26.81 -8.73 -13.15
N LEU A 218 -26.10 -8.60 -14.26
CA LEU A 218 -26.19 -9.48 -15.44
C LEU A 218 -25.48 -10.83 -15.21
N ILE A 219 -24.41 -10.85 -14.43
CA ILE A 219 -23.68 -12.07 -14.04
C ILE A 219 -24.39 -12.83 -12.91
N ALA A 220 -25.05 -12.11 -11.98
CA ALA A 220 -25.81 -12.71 -10.88
C ALA A 220 -27.29 -13.01 -11.24
N GLY A 221 -27.85 -12.30 -12.22
CA GLY A 221 -29.20 -12.50 -12.74
C GLY A 221 -29.28 -13.59 -13.80
N THR A 222 -30.49 -14.02 -14.14
CA THR A 222 -30.72 -15.08 -15.15
C THR A 222 -31.55 -14.58 -16.33
N PHE A 223 -31.49 -13.28 -16.65
CA PHE A 223 -32.26 -12.65 -17.72
C PHE A 223 -31.44 -12.48 -19.01
N TYR A 224 -32.12 -12.53 -20.16
CA TYR A 224 -31.54 -12.15 -21.44
C TYR A 224 -31.46 -10.63 -21.59
N VAL A 225 -30.52 -10.15 -22.40
CA VAL A 225 -30.48 -8.77 -22.87
C VAL A 225 -30.60 -8.74 -24.39
N HIS A 226 -31.39 -7.81 -24.91
CA HIS A 226 -31.49 -7.56 -26.35
C HIS A 226 -31.29 -6.06 -26.60
N THR A 227 -30.29 -5.67 -27.39
CA THR A 227 -30.05 -4.26 -27.70
C THR A 227 -30.34 -3.95 -29.15
N PHE A 228 -31.31 -3.07 -29.38
CA PHE A 228 -31.64 -2.54 -30.68
C PHE A 228 -30.76 -1.32 -31.01
N GLN A 229 -30.04 -1.41 -32.12
CA GLN A 229 -29.11 -0.40 -32.62
C GLN A 229 -29.79 0.51 -33.66
N GLU A 230 -29.30 1.75 -33.80
CA GLU A 230 -29.74 2.69 -34.83
C GLU A 230 -29.29 2.20 -36.22
N GLY A 231 -30.22 1.94 -37.14
CA GLY A 231 -29.91 1.58 -38.53
C GLY A 231 -29.65 2.77 -39.43
N GLN A 232 -30.27 3.91 -39.15
CA GLN A 232 -30.14 5.12 -39.95
C GLN A 232 -29.54 6.28 -39.14
N PRO A 233 -28.72 7.16 -39.75
CA PRO A 233 -28.35 8.43 -39.14
C PRO A 233 -29.54 9.39 -39.09
N ILE A 234 -29.52 10.39 -38.20
CA ILE A 234 -30.58 11.41 -38.12
C ILE A 234 -30.58 12.32 -39.37
N ASN A 235 -29.40 12.62 -39.90
CA ASN A 235 -29.17 13.13 -41.24
C ASN A 235 -27.66 13.05 -41.56
N ASN A 236 -27.29 13.37 -42.81
CA ASN A 236 -25.92 13.31 -43.32
C ASN A 236 -24.90 14.21 -42.58
N ALA A 237 -25.34 15.12 -41.71
CA ALA A 237 -24.45 16.02 -40.94
C ALA A 237 -24.38 15.67 -39.44
N LEU A 238 -25.36 14.95 -38.90
CA LEU A 238 -25.39 14.57 -37.47
C LEU A 238 -24.93 13.12 -37.22
N GLY A 239 -25.11 12.21 -38.19
CA GLY A 239 -24.80 10.80 -38.03
C GLY A 239 -25.81 10.03 -37.16
N LYS A 240 -25.43 8.85 -36.68
CA LYS A 240 -26.11 8.15 -35.56
C LYS A 240 -25.86 8.90 -34.26
N VAL A 241 -26.74 8.78 -33.27
CA VAL A 241 -26.52 9.40 -31.94
C VAL A 241 -25.68 8.50 -31.05
N VAL A 242 -25.92 7.19 -31.12
CA VAL A 242 -25.12 6.18 -30.43
C VAL A 242 -24.43 5.28 -31.46
N GLU A 243 -23.11 5.16 -31.31
CA GLU A 243 -22.26 4.38 -32.21
C GLU A 243 -22.42 2.87 -32.00
N ASP A 244 -22.11 2.07 -33.02
CA ASP A 244 -22.38 0.63 -33.03
C ASP A 244 -21.47 -0.20 -32.10
N PHE A 245 -20.42 0.41 -31.53
CA PHE A 245 -19.66 -0.15 -30.41
C PHE A 245 -20.21 0.30 -29.05
N SER A 246 -20.66 1.56 -28.95
CA SER A 246 -21.22 2.13 -27.71
C SER A 246 -22.54 1.49 -27.32
N SER A 247 -23.34 1.10 -28.32
CA SER A 247 -24.60 0.35 -28.15
C SER A 247 -24.45 -1.14 -27.86
N LYS A 248 -23.25 -1.60 -27.48
CA LYS A 248 -22.99 -2.99 -27.05
C LYS A 248 -22.43 -3.01 -25.64
N LEU A 249 -22.99 -3.87 -24.79
CA LEU A 249 -22.37 -4.28 -23.53
C LEU A 249 -21.19 -5.24 -23.82
N ASP A 250 -20.48 -5.70 -22.79
CA ASP A 250 -19.39 -6.69 -22.94
C ASP A 250 -19.90 -8.11 -23.17
N ASP A 251 -19.14 -8.92 -23.90
CA ASP A 251 -19.56 -10.20 -24.51
C ASP A 251 -20.10 -11.22 -23.49
N GLY A 252 -21.41 -11.16 -23.25
CA GLY A 252 -22.16 -12.08 -22.41
C GLY A 252 -22.97 -13.10 -23.23
N PRO A 253 -23.10 -14.36 -22.75
CA PRO A 253 -23.70 -15.46 -23.52
C PRO A 253 -25.23 -15.36 -23.71
N MET A 254 -25.87 -14.40 -23.05
CA MET A 254 -27.33 -14.17 -23.07
C MET A 254 -27.69 -12.82 -23.71
N GLN A 255 -26.83 -12.31 -24.60
CA GLN A 255 -27.03 -11.04 -25.30
C GLN A 255 -27.32 -11.25 -26.80
N ILE A 256 -28.21 -10.42 -27.36
CA ILE A 256 -28.44 -10.31 -28.80
C ILE A 256 -28.42 -8.82 -29.19
N HIS A 257 -27.85 -8.50 -30.35
CA HIS A 257 -27.86 -7.15 -30.92
C HIS A 257 -28.52 -7.17 -32.30
N GLU A 258 -29.52 -6.31 -32.51
CA GLU A 258 -30.22 -6.20 -33.79
C GLU A 258 -30.35 -4.74 -34.23
N VAL A 259 -30.17 -4.49 -35.52
CA VAL A 259 -30.37 -3.15 -36.09
C VAL A 259 -31.85 -2.93 -36.39
N ILE A 260 -32.46 -1.86 -35.87
CA ILE A 260 -33.79 -1.39 -36.30
C ILE A 260 -33.60 -0.35 -37.42
N ASP A 261 -34.43 -0.45 -38.47
CA ASP A 261 -34.42 0.50 -39.58
C ASP A 261 -35.02 1.85 -39.16
N GLY A 262 -34.19 2.65 -38.50
CA GLY A 262 -34.56 3.93 -37.92
C GLY A 262 -33.37 4.59 -37.21
N HIS A 263 -33.55 5.85 -36.85
CA HIS A 263 -32.59 6.70 -36.17
C HIS A 263 -33.03 6.95 -34.71
N HIS A 264 -32.14 7.44 -33.83
CA HIS A 264 -32.43 7.63 -32.39
C HIS A 264 -33.81 8.22 -32.05
N ARG A 265 -34.28 9.20 -32.84
CA ARG A 265 -35.56 9.91 -32.62
C ARG A 265 -36.83 9.12 -32.98
N ASN A 266 -36.73 7.98 -33.67
CA ASN A 266 -37.89 7.18 -34.10
C ASN A 266 -37.75 5.66 -33.92
N MET A 267 -36.60 5.13 -33.47
CA MET A 267 -36.40 3.68 -33.32
C MET A 267 -37.32 2.99 -32.30
N ILE A 268 -38.15 3.75 -31.57
CA ILE A 268 -39.24 3.29 -30.67
C ILE A 268 -40.60 3.97 -30.97
N ARG A 269 -40.73 4.66 -32.13
CA ARG A 269 -41.94 5.37 -32.58
C ARG A 269 -42.44 4.78 -33.90
N TYR A 270 -43.37 3.84 -33.85
CA TYR A 270 -43.73 2.97 -34.98
C TYR A 270 -45.03 3.35 -35.67
N SER A 271 -45.09 3.19 -36.99
CA SER A 271 -46.23 3.63 -37.81
C SER A 271 -47.44 2.71 -37.83
N THR A 272 -47.38 1.62 -37.03
CA THR A 272 -48.43 0.61 -36.86
C THR A 272 -47.96 -0.57 -36.00
N ALA A 273 -48.89 -1.36 -35.45
CA ALA A 273 -48.64 -2.75 -35.00
C ALA A 273 -48.11 -3.68 -36.13
N GLN A 274 -48.21 -3.25 -37.38
CA GLN A 274 -47.68 -3.92 -38.57
C GLN A 274 -46.38 -3.27 -39.09
N ASP A 275 -45.85 -2.26 -38.39
CA ASP A 275 -44.61 -1.58 -38.77
C ASP A 275 -43.44 -2.57 -38.73
N PRO A 276 -42.53 -2.57 -39.72
CA PRO A 276 -41.38 -3.48 -39.73
C PRO A 276 -40.52 -3.40 -38.46
N GLY A 277 -40.33 -2.21 -37.89
CA GLY A 277 -39.59 -2.02 -36.66
C GLY A 277 -40.32 -2.58 -35.44
N TYR A 278 -41.64 -2.33 -35.33
CA TYR A 278 -42.43 -2.86 -34.22
C TYR A 278 -42.56 -4.38 -34.26
N ARG A 279 -42.89 -4.94 -35.43
CA ARG A 279 -42.97 -6.40 -35.65
C ARG A 279 -41.65 -7.09 -35.28
N LYS A 280 -40.52 -6.44 -35.50
CA LYS A 280 -39.19 -6.95 -35.12
C LYS A 280 -39.03 -7.05 -33.59
N VAL A 281 -39.41 -6.01 -32.84
CA VAL A 281 -39.42 -6.05 -31.36
C VAL A 281 -40.37 -7.12 -30.82
N VAL A 282 -41.59 -7.21 -31.37
CA VAL A 282 -42.57 -8.24 -30.97
C VAL A 282 -42.09 -9.64 -31.31
N SER A 283 -41.42 -9.84 -32.45
CA SER A 283 -40.82 -11.12 -32.83
C SER A 283 -39.72 -11.53 -31.85
N ALA A 284 -38.83 -10.62 -31.47
CA ALA A 284 -37.80 -10.87 -30.47
C ALA A 284 -38.41 -11.24 -29.09
N LEU A 285 -39.42 -10.49 -28.63
CA LEU A 285 -40.15 -10.82 -27.39
C LEU A 285 -40.82 -12.20 -27.45
N LYS A 286 -41.56 -12.50 -28.53
CA LYS A 286 -42.23 -13.80 -28.72
C LYS A 286 -41.22 -14.95 -28.87
N GLN A 287 -40.04 -14.70 -29.42
CA GLN A 287 -38.92 -15.66 -29.43
C GLN A 287 -38.43 -15.97 -28.01
N TYR A 288 -38.14 -14.94 -27.17
CA TYR A 288 -37.73 -15.18 -25.79
C TYR A 288 -38.83 -15.88 -24.97
N MET A 289 -40.10 -15.49 -25.13
CA MET A 289 -41.22 -16.16 -24.44
C MET A 289 -41.32 -17.66 -24.77
N ASN A 290 -41.07 -18.03 -26.03
CA ASN A 290 -40.98 -19.44 -26.44
C ASN A 290 -39.73 -20.15 -25.87
N MET A 291 -38.59 -19.45 -25.77
CA MET A 291 -37.35 -19.99 -25.18
C MET A 291 -37.42 -20.15 -23.65
N LEU A 292 -38.22 -19.33 -22.95
CA LEU A 292 -38.36 -19.30 -21.49
C LEU A 292 -39.34 -20.34 -20.92
N GLY A 293 -39.82 -21.29 -21.73
CA GLY A 293 -40.69 -22.37 -21.26
C GLY A 293 -40.00 -23.33 -20.26
N PRO A 294 -40.74 -23.97 -19.34
CA PRO A 294 -40.19 -24.71 -18.18
C PRO A 294 -39.39 -25.98 -18.53
N LYS A 295 -39.24 -26.34 -19.80
CA LYS A 295 -38.31 -27.40 -20.24
C LYS A 295 -36.86 -26.90 -20.38
N ASN A 296 -36.66 -25.59 -20.54
CA ASN A 296 -35.37 -25.00 -20.93
C ASN A 296 -34.65 -24.31 -19.76
N ASP A 297 -35.27 -24.24 -18.57
CA ASP A 297 -34.62 -23.66 -17.37
C ASP A 297 -33.34 -24.41 -16.99
N ILE A 298 -33.25 -25.71 -17.26
CA ILE A 298 -32.05 -26.52 -17.01
C ILE A 298 -30.87 -26.03 -17.87
N ASP A 299 -31.09 -25.70 -19.15
CA ASP A 299 -30.05 -25.15 -20.02
C ASP A 299 -29.71 -23.70 -19.66
N ARG A 300 -30.70 -22.91 -19.21
CA ARG A 300 -30.42 -21.54 -18.73
C ARG A 300 -29.60 -21.56 -17.44
N ILE A 301 -29.86 -22.52 -16.55
CA ILE A 301 -29.03 -22.79 -15.36
C ILE A 301 -27.65 -23.33 -15.76
N SER A 302 -27.55 -24.22 -16.76
CA SER A 302 -26.25 -24.78 -17.17
C SER A 302 -25.34 -23.76 -17.85
N ILE A 303 -25.89 -22.86 -18.67
CA ILE A 303 -25.16 -21.74 -19.29
C ILE A 303 -24.72 -20.76 -18.20
N ALA A 304 -25.61 -20.39 -17.27
CA ALA A 304 -25.27 -19.54 -16.14
C ALA A 304 -24.19 -20.17 -15.24
N SER A 305 -24.30 -21.46 -14.87
CA SER A 305 -23.32 -22.14 -14.04
C SER A 305 -21.98 -22.32 -14.75
N ASN A 306 -21.96 -22.55 -16.07
CA ASN A 306 -20.73 -22.62 -16.85
C ASN A 306 -20.05 -21.24 -16.96
N PHE A 307 -20.80 -20.13 -16.89
CA PHE A 307 -20.23 -18.79 -16.80
C PHE A 307 -19.87 -18.35 -15.37
N SER A 308 -20.55 -18.80 -14.32
CA SER A 308 -20.05 -18.67 -12.94
C SER A 308 -18.80 -19.53 -12.69
N ALA A 309 -18.67 -20.67 -13.38
CA ALA A 309 -17.48 -21.52 -13.37
C ALA A 309 -16.32 -20.92 -14.19
N ARG A 310 -16.62 -20.07 -15.19
CA ARG A 310 -15.65 -19.09 -15.69
C ARG A 310 -15.45 -18.01 -14.61
N LYS A 311 -14.57 -18.31 -13.64
CA LYS A 311 -13.93 -17.29 -12.80
C LYS A 311 -13.56 -16.10 -13.67
N MET A 312 -13.76 -14.88 -13.16
CA MET A 312 -13.42 -13.65 -13.86
C MET A 312 -12.02 -13.76 -14.49
N PRO A 313 -11.79 -13.23 -15.71
CA PRO A 313 -10.43 -13.11 -16.22
C PRO A 313 -9.61 -12.41 -15.14
N ALA A 314 -8.49 -13.02 -14.75
CA ALA A 314 -7.62 -12.45 -13.73
C ALA A 314 -7.29 -11.01 -14.13
N ARG A 315 -7.46 -10.08 -13.18
CA ARG A 315 -7.31 -8.64 -13.39
C ARG A 315 -6.06 -8.39 -14.23
N THR A 316 -6.22 -7.87 -15.44
CA THR A 316 -5.11 -7.80 -16.39
C THR A 316 -4.32 -6.52 -16.12
N TYR A 317 -3.05 -6.66 -15.76
CA TYR A 317 -2.21 -5.51 -15.42
C TYR A 317 -1.46 -5.00 -16.65
N PHE A 318 -1.22 -3.69 -16.72
CA PHE A 318 -0.35 -3.09 -17.72
C PHE A 318 0.54 -2.09 -17.00
N THR A 319 1.80 -2.46 -16.73
CA THR A 319 2.69 -1.68 -15.84
C THR A 319 3.77 -0.89 -16.57
N VAL A 320 3.74 -0.88 -17.91
CA VAL A 320 4.67 -0.14 -18.77
C VAL A 320 4.63 1.35 -18.40
N PRO A 321 5.76 1.98 -18.04
CA PRO A 321 5.77 3.37 -17.54
C PRO A 321 5.76 4.42 -18.66
N TYR A 322 5.57 3.98 -19.92
CA TYR A 322 5.69 4.80 -21.13
C TYR A 322 4.40 4.76 -21.94
N GLU A 323 3.94 5.95 -22.34
CA GLU A 323 2.91 6.11 -23.36
C GLU A 323 3.37 5.50 -24.70
N ARG A 324 2.44 5.19 -25.60
CA ARG A 324 2.79 4.69 -26.92
C ARG A 324 3.43 5.82 -27.73
N ASN A 325 4.47 5.51 -28.49
CA ASN A 325 5.01 6.43 -29.47
C ASN A 325 4.18 6.34 -30.75
N ASP A 326 3.26 7.28 -30.96
CA ASP A 326 2.43 7.32 -32.18
C ASP A 326 3.24 7.70 -33.44
N ASP A 327 4.40 8.34 -33.28
CA ASP A 327 5.39 8.60 -34.35
C ASP A 327 6.39 7.42 -34.53
N PHE A 328 6.05 6.20 -34.10
CA PHE A 328 6.91 5.00 -34.26
C PHE A 328 6.88 4.49 -35.72
N VAL A 329 8.07 4.38 -36.33
CA VAL A 329 8.23 3.94 -37.73
C VAL A 329 9.09 2.68 -37.83
N GLY A 330 8.69 1.77 -38.73
CA GLY A 330 9.49 0.63 -39.17
C GLY A 330 9.61 -0.51 -38.15
N ARG A 331 10.74 -1.22 -38.18
CA ARG A 331 11.14 -2.34 -37.32
C ARG A 331 10.20 -3.55 -37.35
N GLU A 332 9.35 -3.66 -38.36
CA GLU A 332 8.35 -4.72 -38.46
C GLU A 332 8.99 -6.11 -38.57
N GLU A 333 10.11 -6.25 -39.29
CA GLU A 333 10.90 -7.49 -39.33
C GLU A 333 11.43 -7.89 -37.94
N CYS A 334 11.82 -6.92 -37.11
CA CYS A 334 12.29 -7.18 -35.75
C CYS A 334 11.14 -7.66 -34.86
N ILE A 335 9.95 -7.06 -34.97
CA ILE A 335 8.75 -7.46 -34.23
C ILE A 335 8.32 -8.88 -34.64
N GLN A 336 8.24 -9.15 -35.94
CA GLN A 336 7.92 -10.49 -36.44
C GLN A 336 8.97 -11.55 -36.04
N ALA A 337 10.25 -11.18 -35.95
CA ALA A 337 11.30 -12.07 -35.44
C ALA A 337 11.13 -12.40 -33.94
N ILE A 338 10.63 -11.45 -33.13
CA ILE A 338 10.29 -11.68 -31.71
C ILE A 338 9.08 -12.61 -31.59
N ASP A 339 7.96 -12.30 -32.24
CA ASP A 339 6.73 -13.10 -32.18
C ASP A 339 6.96 -14.54 -32.69
N LYS A 340 7.76 -14.71 -33.75
CA LYS A 340 8.19 -16.02 -34.26
C LYS A 340 9.02 -16.82 -33.26
N LYS A 341 9.83 -16.17 -32.41
CA LYS A 341 10.60 -16.83 -31.33
C LYS A 341 9.71 -17.18 -30.12
N PHE A 342 8.72 -16.34 -29.81
CA PHE A 342 7.70 -16.65 -28.80
C PHE A 342 6.77 -17.80 -29.24
N SER A 343 6.52 -17.99 -30.54
CA SER A 343 5.66 -19.04 -31.10
C SER A 343 6.23 -20.49 -31.05
N GLY A 344 7.30 -20.74 -30.28
CA GLY A 344 7.97 -22.05 -30.20
C GLY A 344 7.46 -22.96 -29.08
N PRO A 345 7.64 -24.29 -29.17
CA PRO A 345 7.24 -25.25 -28.12
C PRO A 345 8.22 -25.22 -26.93
N LYS A 346 8.20 -24.14 -26.15
CA LYS A 346 9.10 -23.88 -25.01
C LYS A 346 8.30 -23.50 -23.76
N HIS A 347 8.73 -23.96 -22.59
CA HIS A 347 8.22 -23.45 -21.31
C HIS A 347 8.92 -22.11 -20.98
N THR A 348 8.14 -21.03 -20.93
CA THR A 348 8.54 -19.61 -20.92
C THR A 348 9.60 -19.29 -21.98
N PRO A 349 9.21 -18.94 -23.22
CA PRO A 349 10.16 -18.47 -24.21
C PRO A 349 10.77 -17.13 -23.75
N PHE A 350 12.10 -17.09 -23.71
CA PHE A 350 12.91 -15.91 -23.37
C PHE A 350 13.54 -15.37 -24.65
N VAL A 351 13.26 -14.12 -25.02
CA VAL A 351 13.86 -13.43 -26.19
C VAL A 351 14.70 -12.26 -25.72
N ALA A 352 15.86 -12.01 -26.34
CA ALA A 352 16.74 -10.90 -25.96
C ALA A 352 17.11 -10.00 -27.14
N LEU A 353 16.79 -8.71 -27.02
CA LEU A 353 17.14 -7.66 -27.98
C LEU A 353 18.54 -7.10 -27.67
N HIS A 354 19.46 -7.14 -28.64
CA HIS A 354 20.80 -6.56 -28.49
C HIS A 354 21.20 -5.63 -29.64
N GLY A 355 21.99 -4.59 -29.34
CA GLY A 355 22.38 -3.55 -30.30
C GLY A 355 22.83 -2.25 -29.62
N LEU A 356 23.32 -1.28 -30.40
CA LEU A 356 23.98 -0.06 -29.92
C LEU A 356 23.10 0.84 -29.02
N GLY A 357 23.73 1.83 -28.37
CA GLY A 357 23.02 2.93 -27.70
C GLY A 357 22.22 3.76 -28.71
N GLY A 358 21.02 4.24 -28.32
CA GLY A 358 20.16 5.04 -29.20
C GLY A 358 19.48 4.29 -30.35
N ILE A 359 19.77 3.00 -30.56
CA ILE A 359 19.32 2.22 -31.73
C ILE A 359 17.83 1.82 -31.75
N GLY A 360 17.08 2.15 -30.69
CA GLY A 360 15.62 1.92 -30.61
C GLY A 360 15.16 0.66 -29.86
N LYS A 361 16.04 -0.16 -29.27
CA LYS A 361 15.66 -1.40 -28.54
C LYS A 361 14.46 -1.24 -27.59
N THR A 362 14.51 -0.25 -26.71
CA THR A 362 13.46 0.02 -25.72
C THR A 362 12.17 0.51 -26.39
N GLN A 363 12.25 1.24 -27.51
CA GLN A 363 11.08 1.65 -28.31
C GLN A 363 10.40 0.44 -28.98
N VAL A 364 11.18 -0.50 -29.54
CA VAL A 364 10.65 -1.77 -30.08
C VAL A 364 9.95 -2.59 -28.98
N ALA A 365 10.48 -2.59 -27.76
CA ALA A 365 9.85 -3.24 -26.61
C ALA A 365 8.56 -2.53 -26.13
N ILE A 366 8.52 -1.20 -26.17
CA ILE A 366 7.31 -0.40 -25.85
C ILE A 366 6.21 -0.65 -26.90
N GLU A 367 6.53 -0.58 -28.19
CA GLU A 367 5.56 -0.82 -29.26
C GLU A 367 5.05 -2.26 -29.26
N LEU A 368 5.93 -3.25 -29.03
CA LEU A 368 5.50 -4.64 -28.83
C LEU A 368 4.51 -4.75 -27.66
N ALA A 369 4.77 -4.09 -26.53
CA ALA A 369 3.89 -4.11 -25.36
C ALA A 369 2.50 -3.52 -25.65
N HIS A 370 2.43 -2.37 -26.32
CA HIS A 370 1.17 -1.73 -26.69
C HIS A 370 0.40 -2.56 -27.74
N ARG A 371 1.07 -3.07 -28.78
CA ARG A 371 0.48 -4.03 -29.75
C ARG A 371 -0.05 -5.28 -29.05
N TRP A 372 0.73 -5.89 -28.16
CA TRP A 372 0.30 -7.07 -27.40
C TRP A 372 -0.88 -6.78 -26.48
N LYS A 373 -0.98 -5.57 -25.89
CA LYS A 373 -2.18 -5.22 -25.11
C LYS A 373 -3.42 -5.00 -25.98
N GLN A 374 -3.25 -4.52 -27.20
CA GLN A 374 -4.32 -4.34 -28.18
C GLN A 374 -4.83 -5.67 -28.76
N PHE A 375 -3.93 -6.56 -29.18
CA PHE A 375 -4.29 -7.85 -29.79
C PHE A 375 -4.60 -8.95 -28.76
N PHE A 376 -4.00 -8.88 -27.56
CA PHE A 376 -4.20 -9.84 -26.48
C PHE A 376 -4.58 -9.12 -25.17
N PRO A 377 -5.74 -8.45 -25.10
CA PRO A 377 -6.17 -7.69 -23.92
C PRO A 377 -6.24 -8.54 -22.64
N GLN A 378 -6.38 -9.87 -22.76
CA GLN A 378 -6.35 -10.84 -21.67
C GLN A 378 -4.95 -11.10 -21.07
N PHE A 379 -3.87 -10.54 -21.63
CA PHE A 379 -2.52 -10.64 -21.06
C PHE A 379 -2.27 -9.55 -20.02
N SER A 380 -1.55 -9.91 -18.96
CA SER A 380 -0.88 -8.95 -18.07
C SER A 380 0.52 -8.65 -18.58
N ILE A 381 0.84 -7.38 -18.80
CA ILE A 381 2.13 -6.94 -19.34
C ILE A 381 2.87 -6.14 -18.29
N PHE A 382 4.01 -6.66 -17.88
CA PHE A 382 4.84 -6.15 -16.81
C PHE A 382 6.15 -5.58 -17.35
N TRP A 383 6.65 -4.53 -16.71
CA TRP A 383 7.87 -3.82 -17.11
C TRP A 383 8.77 -3.58 -15.90
N VAL A 384 10.06 -3.91 -16.02
CA VAL A 384 11.08 -3.75 -14.97
C VAL A 384 12.36 -3.19 -15.60
N HIS A 385 13.05 -2.26 -14.93
CA HIS A 385 14.38 -1.82 -15.34
C HIS A 385 15.47 -2.57 -14.56
N ALA A 386 16.55 -2.95 -15.24
CA ALA A 386 17.60 -3.83 -14.69
C ALA A 386 19.01 -3.25 -14.86
N THR A 387 19.16 -1.93 -14.70
CA THR A 387 20.47 -1.26 -14.75
C THR A 387 21.35 -1.51 -13.52
N SER A 388 20.76 -1.97 -12.42
CA SER A 388 21.40 -2.53 -11.22
C SER A 388 20.47 -3.57 -10.59
N ILE A 389 20.95 -4.29 -9.58
CA ILE A 389 20.14 -5.25 -8.81
C ILE A 389 19.02 -4.53 -8.06
N ASP A 390 19.31 -3.36 -7.50
CA ASP A 390 18.39 -2.55 -6.68
C ASP A 390 17.22 -2.01 -7.52
N ARG A 391 17.50 -1.46 -8.70
CA ARG A 391 16.46 -1.01 -9.65
C ARG A 391 15.57 -2.16 -10.14
N PHE A 392 16.12 -3.38 -10.21
CA PHE A 392 15.35 -4.58 -10.51
C PHE A 392 14.47 -5.04 -9.33
N GLU A 393 14.93 -4.88 -8.08
CA GLU A 393 14.09 -5.06 -6.88
C GLU A 393 12.98 -4.02 -6.79
N GLU A 394 13.29 -2.73 -7.03
CA GLU A 394 12.31 -1.64 -7.10
C GLU A 394 11.20 -1.95 -8.11
N GLY A 395 11.54 -2.30 -9.36
CA GLY A 395 10.52 -2.59 -10.38
C GLY A 395 9.70 -3.86 -10.10
N LEU A 396 10.24 -4.83 -9.35
CA LEU A 396 9.44 -5.96 -8.86
C LEU A 396 8.51 -5.56 -7.70
N GLN A 397 8.92 -4.64 -6.84
CA GLN A 397 8.04 -4.06 -5.82
C GLN A 397 6.94 -3.21 -6.49
N ASP A 398 7.27 -2.45 -7.53
CA ASP A 398 6.33 -1.64 -8.32
C ASP A 398 5.28 -2.49 -9.04
N ILE A 399 5.63 -3.73 -9.44
CA ILE A 399 4.67 -4.75 -9.91
C ILE A 399 3.82 -5.23 -8.74
N LEU A 400 4.45 -5.64 -7.64
CA LEU A 400 3.77 -6.18 -6.46
C LEU A 400 2.73 -5.21 -5.88
N ASP A 401 3.07 -3.93 -5.77
CA ASP A 401 2.16 -2.81 -5.42
C ASP A 401 0.97 -2.72 -6.39
N LYS A 402 1.23 -2.76 -7.71
CA LYS A 402 0.18 -2.70 -8.75
C LYS A 402 -0.71 -3.95 -8.78
N LEU A 403 -0.25 -5.10 -8.26
CA LEU A 403 -1.06 -6.31 -8.11
C LEU A 403 -2.08 -6.22 -6.96
N GLU A 404 -2.01 -5.21 -6.09
CA GLU A 404 -2.86 -5.02 -4.90
C GLU A 404 -2.90 -6.23 -3.95
N ILE A 405 -1.83 -7.03 -3.92
CA ILE A 405 -1.66 -8.12 -2.96
C ILE A 405 -1.42 -7.48 -1.56
N PRO A 406 -1.96 -8.02 -0.45
CA PRO A 406 -1.66 -7.51 0.89
C PRO A 406 -0.22 -7.81 1.36
N HIS A 407 0.76 -7.10 0.82
CA HIS A 407 2.19 -7.29 1.05
C HIS A 407 2.79 -6.25 2.00
N SER A 408 3.81 -6.68 2.75
CA SER A 408 4.86 -5.78 3.25
C SER A 408 5.93 -5.53 2.16
N ALA A 409 6.79 -4.53 2.24
CA ALA A 409 7.99 -4.45 1.37
C ALA A 409 9.12 -5.39 1.88
N GLU A 410 8.93 -6.00 3.05
CA GLU A 410 9.51 -7.22 3.61
C GLU A 410 9.10 -8.46 2.82
N THR A 411 8.03 -8.34 2.03
CA THR A 411 7.77 -9.31 0.98
C THR A 411 8.93 -9.28 0.02
N ASN A 412 9.67 -10.38 -0.04
CA ASN A 412 10.65 -10.60 -1.09
C ASN A 412 9.91 -10.57 -2.43
N ALA A 413 9.90 -9.39 -3.09
CA ALA A 413 9.06 -9.13 -4.25
C ALA A 413 9.35 -10.12 -5.37
N ARG A 414 10.62 -10.53 -5.52
CA ARG A 414 11.04 -11.63 -6.39
C ARG A 414 10.21 -12.89 -6.17
N HIS A 415 10.00 -13.33 -4.93
CA HIS A 415 9.29 -14.58 -4.66
C HIS A 415 7.77 -14.47 -4.80
N VAL A 416 7.15 -13.36 -4.39
CA VAL A 416 5.69 -13.22 -4.53
C VAL A 416 5.29 -12.91 -5.97
N VAL A 417 6.09 -12.14 -6.71
CA VAL A 417 5.90 -11.99 -8.17
C VAL A 417 6.19 -13.33 -8.87
N GLU A 418 7.21 -14.09 -8.48
CA GLU A 418 7.47 -15.44 -9.02
C GLU A 418 6.32 -16.42 -8.75
N GLN A 419 5.75 -16.46 -7.53
CA GLN A 419 4.54 -17.24 -7.23
C GLN A 419 3.34 -16.77 -8.06
N TRP A 420 3.14 -15.46 -8.20
CA TRP A 420 2.03 -14.89 -8.97
C TRP A 420 2.14 -15.26 -10.46
N LEU A 421 3.34 -15.11 -11.05
CA LEU A 421 3.65 -15.48 -12.44
C LEU A 421 3.63 -17.00 -12.66
N ARG A 422 3.77 -17.81 -11.61
CA ARG A 422 3.70 -19.28 -11.69
C ARG A 422 2.26 -19.81 -11.69
N ASN A 423 1.34 -19.08 -11.07
CA ASN A 423 -0.05 -19.52 -10.88
C ASN A 423 -0.89 -19.32 -12.15
N LYS A 424 -1.19 -20.41 -12.87
CA LYS A 424 -2.00 -20.43 -14.11
C LYS A 424 -3.41 -19.82 -13.97
N ASN A 425 -3.92 -19.66 -12.74
CA ASN A 425 -5.20 -18.94 -12.50
C ASN A 425 -5.08 -17.41 -12.72
N ASN A 426 -3.86 -16.86 -12.73
CA ASN A 426 -3.60 -15.43 -12.90
C ASN A 426 -3.54 -14.98 -14.38
N GLY A 427 -3.85 -15.87 -15.31
CA GLY A 427 -3.89 -15.58 -16.75
C GLY A 427 -2.52 -15.65 -17.43
N HIS A 428 -2.48 -15.20 -18.68
CA HIS A 428 -1.25 -15.11 -19.47
C HIS A 428 -0.50 -13.82 -19.18
N TRP A 429 0.83 -13.84 -19.34
CA TRP A 429 1.66 -12.67 -19.08
C TRP A 429 2.87 -12.53 -20.02
N LEU A 430 3.34 -11.28 -20.13
CA LEU A 430 4.60 -10.88 -20.73
C LEU A 430 5.37 -10.05 -19.70
N LEU A 431 6.63 -10.41 -19.42
CA LEU A 431 7.54 -9.64 -18.57
C LEU A 431 8.66 -9.04 -19.44
N ILE A 432 8.73 -7.72 -19.49
CA ILE A 432 9.78 -6.98 -20.17
C ILE A 432 10.80 -6.50 -19.13
N VAL A 433 12.07 -6.87 -19.32
CA VAL A 433 13.17 -6.48 -18.42
C VAL A 433 14.22 -5.71 -19.23
N ASP A 434 14.31 -4.41 -18.97
CA ASP A 434 14.94 -3.43 -19.84
C ASP A 434 16.28 -2.90 -19.29
N ASN A 435 17.26 -2.72 -20.19
CA ASN A 435 18.62 -2.25 -19.94
C ASN A 435 19.48 -3.16 -19.02
N ILE A 436 19.44 -4.48 -19.26
CA ILE A 436 20.41 -5.43 -18.66
C ILE A 436 21.76 -5.26 -19.36
N ASP A 437 22.58 -4.32 -18.88
CA ASP A 437 23.86 -3.95 -19.51
C ASP A 437 25.09 -4.46 -18.75
N LYS A 438 24.94 -5.05 -17.57
CA LYS A 438 26.06 -5.50 -16.74
C LYS A 438 26.01 -7.00 -16.48
N GLU A 439 27.19 -7.60 -16.24
CA GLU A 439 27.26 -9.00 -15.80
C GLU A 439 27.00 -9.18 -14.29
N ASP A 440 27.13 -8.14 -13.44
CA ASP A 440 26.85 -8.21 -11.99
C ASP A 440 25.36 -8.50 -11.68
N VAL A 441 24.44 -8.02 -12.52
CA VAL A 441 23.00 -8.35 -12.49
C VAL A 441 22.73 -9.83 -12.86
N LEU A 442 23.70 -10.52 -13.46
CA LEU A 442 23.60 -11.92 -13.90
C LEU A 442 24.44 -12.92 -13.08
N ASP A 443 25.50 -12.48 -12.41
CA ASP A 443 26.56 -13.36 -11.94
C ASP A 443 26.22 -14.13 -10.65
N GLU A 444 26.70 -15.36 -10.56
CA GLU A 444 26.29 -16.32 -9.54
C GLU A 444 27.22 -16.36 -8.31
N ASN A 445 28.49 -15.94 -8.45
CA ASN A 445 29.44 -15.90 -7.32
C ASN A 445 30.64 -14.94 -7.52
N GLY A 446 30.44 -13.65 -7.26
CA GLY A 446 31.53 -12.70 -6.96
C GLY A 446 32.16 -12.86 -5.56
N GLY A 447 31.61 -13.78 -4.74
CA GLY A 447 32.05 -14.07 -3.38
C GLY A 447 31.01 -13.69 -2.31
N LYS A 448 30.48 -14.71 -1.60
CA LYS A 448 29.60 -14.60 -0.41
C LYS A 448 28.09 -14.32 -0.59
N GLY A 449 27.52 -14.50 -1.79
CA GLY A 449 26.26 -15.27 -1.90
C GLY A 449 25.01 -14.66 -2.57
N LYS A 450 24.38 -15.50 -3.41
CA LYS A 450 22.93 -15.59 -3.72
C LYS A 450 22.20 -14.32 -4.22
N PHE A 451 22.43 -13.93 -5.47
CA PHE A 451 21.35 -13.47 -6.36
C PHE A 451 21.36 -14.29 -7.66
N ARG A 452 20.21 -14.38 -8.34
CA ARG A 452 19.97 -15.09 -9.60
C ARG A 452 18.78 -14.46 -10.31
N LEU A 453 19.00 -13.64 -11.34
CA LEU A 453 17.92 -13.04 -12.14
C LEU A 453 16.98 -14.10 -12.73
N LEU A 454 17.53 -15.17 -13.29
CA LEU A 454 16.73 -16.23 -13.92
C LEU A 454 15.99 -17.14 -12.91
N SER A 455 16.18 -17.00 -11.58
CA SER A 455 15.43 -17.80 -10.60
C SER A 455 14.16 -17.13 -10.08
N CYS A 456 13.95 -15.83 -10.31
CA CYS A 456 12.68 -15.15 -9.98
C CYS A 456 11.68 -15.12 -11.15
N ILE A 457 12.01 -15.74 -12.28
CA ILE A 457 11.11 -15.90 -13.41
C ILE A 457 10.71 -17.38 -13.51
N PRO A 458 9.43 -17.73 -13.30
CA PRO A 458 9.01 -19.12 -13.36
C PRO A 458 8.90 -19.61 -14.81
N LYS A 459 9.33 -20.85 -15.04
CA LYS A 459 9.09 -21.58 -16.30
C LYS A 459 7.65 -22.08 -16.31
N THR A 460 6.83 -21.59 -17.24
CA THR A 460 5.39 -21.87 -17.37
C THR A 460 4.98 -21.98 -18.84
N GLU A 461 3.76 -22.42 -19.12
CA GLU A 461 3.20 -22.47 -20.48
C GLU A 461 2.40 -21.20 -20.85
N HIS A 462 2.36 -20.20 -19.96
CA HIS A 462 1.50 -19.02 -20.09
C HIS A 462 2.25 -17.68 -19.96
N GLY A 463 3.55 -17.73 -19.66
CA GLY A 463 4.43 -16.58 -19.54
C GLY A 463 5.42 -16.41 -20.70
N HIS A 464 5.76 -15.17 -21.01
CA HIS A 464 6.73 -14.78 -22.04
C HIS A 464 7.69 -13.74 -21.45
N VAL A 465 8.94 -13.71 -21.91
CA VAL A 465 9.94 -12.76 -21.40
C VAL A 465 10.72 -12.10 -22.52
N LEU A 466 10.80 -10.76 -22.48
CA LEU A 466 11.63 -9.95 -23.36
C LEU A 466 12.72 -9.23 -22.56
N PHE A 467 13.97 -9.43 -22.96
CA PHE A 467 15.13 -8.71 -22.41
C PHE A 467 15.61 -7.62 -23.39
N THR A 468 16.08 -6.48 -22.88
CA THR A 468 16.87 -5.52 -23.68
C THR A 468 18.28 -5.36 -23.09
N SER A 469 19.30 -5.36 -23.94
CA SER A 469 20.72 -5.20 -23.55
C SER A 469 21.50 -4.47 -24.64
N ARG A 470 22.55 -3.72 -24.29
CA ARG A 470 23.51 -3.22 -25.27
C ARG A 470 24.47 -4.31 -25.76
N TYR A 471 24.88 -5.22 -24.89
CA TYR A 471 25.98 -6.14 -25.18
C TYR A 471 25.48 -7.54 -25.57
N LYS A 472 25.84 -7.99 -26.77
CA LYS A 472 25.52 -9.35 -27.25
C LYS A 472 25.98 -10.44 -26.27
N ARG A 473 27.15 -10.27 -25.63
CA ARG A 473 27.69 -11.19 -24.61
C ARG A 473 26.77 -11.33 -23.38
N VAL A 474 26.15 -10.24 -22.94
CA VAL A 474 25.21 -10.22 -21.81
C VAL A 474 23.89 -10.87 -22.21
N ALA A 475 23.36 -10.54 -23.40
CA ALA A 475 22.18 -11.18 -23.97
C ALA A 475 22.34 -12.70 -24.17
N MET A 476 23.52 -13.16 -24.61
CA MET A 476 23.87 -14.59 -24.76
C MET A 476 23.84 -15.37 -23.43
N LYS A 477 24.04 -14.71 -22.27
CA LYS A 477 23.90 -15.38 -20.96
C LYS A 477 22.43 -15.55 -20.53
N LEU A 478 21.49 -14.87 -21.20
CA LEU A 478 20.06 -14.89 -20.88
C LEU A 478 19.28 -15.90 -21.74
N THR A 479 19.57 -15.97 -23.05
CA THR A 479 18.87 -16.86 -23.99
C THR A 479 19.63 -17.02 -25.31
N ASP A 480 19.48 -18.18 -25.94
CA ASP A 480 19.90 -18.42 -27.33
C ASP A 480 18.98 -17.71 -28.36
N ASP A 481 17.74 -17.35 -27.97
CA ASP A 481 16.76 -16.69 -28.85
C ASP A 481 17.03 -15.18 -28.99
N LEU A 482 18.23 -14.83 -29.45
CA LEU A 482 18.66 -13.46 -29.70
C LEU A 482 17.92 -12.83 -30.89
N VAL A 483 17.64 -11.53 -30.81
CA VAL A 483 17.27 -10.66 -31.93
C VAL A 483 18.23 -9.47 -31.92
N ARG A 484 18.93 -9.26 -33.04
CA ARG A 484 19.83 -8.12 -33.22
C ARG A 484 19.03 -6.93 -33.74
N ILE A 485 19.12 -5.78 -33.05
CA ILE A 485 18.57 -4.50 -33.51
C ILE A 485 19.74 -3.68 -34.05
N ASP A 486 19.87 -3.66 -35.36
CA ASP A 486 20.88 -2.91 -36.10
C ASP A 486 20.42 -1.46 -36.37
N GLN A 487 21.22 -0.72 -37.14
CA GLN A 487 20.83 0.55 -37.75
C GLN A 487 19.46 0.46 -38.43
N MET A 488 18.78 1.60 -38.58
CA MET A 488 17.49 1.64 -39.26
C MET A 488 17.72 1.47 -40.77
N PRO A 489 17.00 0.56 -41.47
CA PRO A 489 17.08 0.46 -42.93
C PRO A 489 16.81 1.81 -43.58
N GLU A 490 17.52 2.14 -44.66
CA GLU A 490 17.47 3.43 -45.35
C GLU A 490 16.03 3.95 -45.57
N ALA A 491 15.13 3.09 -46.06
CA ALA A 491 13.72 3.41 -46.27
C ALA A 491 12.96 3.72 -44.96
N GLU A 492 13.13 2.90 -43.92
CA GLU A 492 12.52 3.16 -42.60
C GLU A 492 13.09 4.45 -41.98
N ALA A 493 14.37 4.75 -42.21
CA ALA A 493 15.05 5.92 -41.71
C ALA A 493 14.59 7.21 -42.42
N THR A 494 14.38 7.15 -43.73
CA THR A 494 13.73 8.20 -44.52
C THR A 494 12.30 8.44 -44.05
N GLU A 495 11.52 7.38 -43.82
CA GLU A 495 10.14 7.49 -43.35
C GLU A 495 10.07 8.00 -41.89
N MET A 496 11.03 7.64 -41.03
CA MET A 496 11.16 8.22 -39.69
C MET A 496 11.50 9.71 -39.74
N LEU A 497 12.50 10.10 -40.54
CA LEU A 497 12.89 11.51 -40.71
C LEU A 497 11.70 12.34 -41.23
N LYS A 498 10.97 11.82 -42.22
CA LYS A 498 9.74 12.42 -42.76
C LYS A 498 8.65 12.57 -41.69
N THR A 499 8.37 11.52 -40.92
CA THR A 499 7.39 11.57 -39.81
C THR A 499 7.78 12.58 -38.72
N CYS A 500 9.07 12.72 -38.41
CA CYS A 500 9.54 13.70 -37.43
C CYS A 500 9.57 15.15 -37.95
N LEU A 501 9.79 15.38 -39.26
CA LEU A 501 9.77 16.71 -39.90
C LEU A 501 8.35 17.20 -40.25
N ARG A 502 7.41 16.28 -40.50
CA ARG A 502 6.00 16.57 -40.82
C ARG A 502 5.86 17.51 -42.02
N GLU A 503 5.25 18.68 -41.86
CA GLU A 503 4.97 19.62 -42.95
C GLU A 503 6.22 20.30 -43.54
N GLN A 504 7.38 20.20 -42.88
CA GLN A 504 8.67 20.69 -43.41
C GLN A 504 9.43 19.67 -44.26
N TYR A 505 8.90 18.46 -44.46
CA TYR A 505 9.52 17.48 -45.36
C TYR A 505 9.19 17.81 -46.83
N ASP A 506 10.23 18.10 -47.62
CA ASP A 506 10.15 18.34 -49.05
C ASP A 506 10.63 17.10 -49.85
N GLU A 507 9.81 16.63 -50.79
CA GLU A 507 10.16 15.53 -51.70
C GLU A 507 11.26 15.93 -52.71
N GLU A 508 11.47 17.23 -52.97
CA GLU A 508 12.55 17.71 -53.85
C GLU A 508 13.93 17.66 -53.16
N GLN A 509 14.01 17.69 -51.82
CA GLN A 509 15.26 17.63 -51.03
C GLN A 509 15.84 16.21 -50.86
N LYS A 510 15.42 15.26 -51.70
CA LYS A 510 15.69 13.83 -51.51
C LYS A 510 17.18 13.45 -51.46
N GLU A 511 18.06 14.17 -52.15
CA GLU A 511 19.51 13.89 -52.10
C GLU A 511 20.12 14.24 -50.73
N ASP A 512 19.64 15.32 -50.11
CA ASP A 512 20.14 15.81 -48.82
C ASP A 512 19.52 15.03 -47.66
N VAL A 513 18.29 14.51 -47.82
CA VAL A 513 17.71 13.47 -46.95
C VAL A 513 18.66 12.29 -46.80
N TYR A 514 19.20 11.76 -47.90
CA TYR A 514 20.12 10.61 -47.84
C TYR A 514 21.46 10.95 -47.18
N LYS A 515 22.07 12.08 -47.54
CA LYS A 515 23.32 12.57 -46.91
C LYS A 515 23.16 12.71 -45.40
N LEU A 516 22.05 13.29 -44.93
CA LEU A 516 21.78 13.44 -43.51
C LEU A 516 21.62 12.09 -42.78
N LEU A 517 20.93 11.12 -43.39
CA LEU A 517 20.74 9.81 -42.77
C LEU A 517 22.06 9.00 -42.68
N GLU A 518 22.93 9.14 -43.68
CA GLU A 518 24.28 8.58 -43.67
C GLU A 518 25.17 9.22 -42.59
N GLU A 519 25.20 10.56 -42.52
CA GLU A 519 25.92 11.35 -41.50
C GLU A 519 25.44 11.06 -40.07
N LEU A 520 24.14 10.80 -39.87
CA LEU A 520 23.57 10.36 -38.58
C LEU A 520 23.74 8.85 -38.33
N SER A 521 24.42 8.14 -39.24
CA SER A 521 24.66 6.68 -39.19
C SER A 521 23.38 5.85 -39.02
N TYR A 522 22.26 6.32 -39.56
CA TYR A 522 20.94 5.69 -39.49
C TYR A 522 20.49 5.30 -38.05
N ILE A 523 20.90 6.08 -37.05
CA ILE A 523 20.55 5.85 -35.63
C ILE A 523 19.25 6.60 -35.28
N PRO A 524 18.14 5.92 -34.91
CA PRO A 524 16.85 6.58 -34.70
C PRO A 524 16.85 7.69 -33.63
N LEU A 525 17.65 7.58 -32.56
CA LEU A 525 17.80 8.69 -31.60
C LEU A 525 18.49 9.93 -32.21
N ALA A 526 19.48 9.74 -33.09
CA ALA A 526 20.15 10.84 -33.79
C ALA A 526 19.22 11.47 -34.83
N ILE A 527 18.49 10.64 -35.58
CA ILE A 527 17.44 11.08 -36.54
C ILE A 527 16.37 11.90 -35.84
N ALA A 528 15.82 11.43 -34.72
CA ALA A 528 14.81 12.17 -33.95
C ALA A 528 15.33 13.53 -33.45
N GLN A 529 16.58 13.60 -32.98
CA GLN A 529 17.19 14.84 -32.52
C GLN A 529 17.49 15.82 -33.66
N ALA A 530 18.02 15.34 -34.79
CA ALA A 530 18.27 16.18 -35.96
C ALA A 530 16.95 16.69 -36.58
N ALA A 531 15.95 15.81 -36.74
CA ALA A 531 14.63 16.19 -37.24
C ALA A 531 13.92 17.19 -36.32
N ALA A 532 14.02 17.01 -35.00
CA ALA A 532 13.55 18.01 -34.05
C ALA A 532 14.31 19.33 -34.17
N TYR A 533 15.64 19.31 -34.29
CA TYR A 533 16.44 20.51 -34.49
C TYR A 533 16.02 21.27 -35.75
N ILE A 534 15.91 20.58 -36.89
CA ILE A 534 15.49 21.17 -38.17
C ILE A 534 14.11 21.83 -37.99
N ARG A 535 13.14 21.07 -37.45
CA ARG A 535 11.75 21.49 -37.28
C ARG A 535 11.56 22.71 -36.38
N GLU A 536 12.16 22.72 -35.18
CA GLU A 536 12.00 23.82 -34.22
C GLU A 536 12.72 25.11 -34.65
N ASN A 537 13.56 25.06 -35.70
CA ASN A 537 14.37 26.19 -36.16
C ASN A 537 14.03 26.71 -37.56
N GLU A 538 13.06 26.09 -38.25
CA GLU A 538 12.64 26.40 -39.63
C GLU A 538 13.80 26.28 -40.65
N ASN A 539 14.83 25.49 -40.33
CA ASN A 539 15.93 25.16 -41.22
C ASN A 539 15.45 24.17 -42.32
N THR A 540 16.13 24.16 -43.47
CA THR A 540 16.08 23.03 -44.40
C THR A 540 17.02 21.91 -43.96
N ILE A 541 16.91 20.75 -44.62
CA ILE A 541 17.83 19.61 -44.41
C ILE A 541 19.25 19.99 -44.86
N ALA A 542 19.39 20.81 -45.90
CA ALA A 542 20.67 21.33 -46.39
C ALA A 542 21.33 22.30 -45.38
N ASP A 543 20.58 23.25 -44.81
CA ASP A 543 21.11 24.18 -43.79
C ASP A 543 21.62 23.43 -42.55
N TYR A 544 20.95 22.34 -42.18
CA TYR A 544 21.41 21.49 -41.08
C TYR A 544 22.68 20.70 -41.42
N LEU A 545 22.80 20.21 -42.66
CA LEU A 545 24.03 19.54 -43.13
C LEU A 545 25.22 20.47 -43.17
N GLU A 546 25.05 21.72 -43.64
CA GLU A 546 26.12 22.73 -43.64
C GLU A 546 26.60 23.00 -42.20
N LEU A 547 25.67 23.28 -41.27
CA LEU A 547 25.98 23.44 -39.83
C LEU A 547 26.56 22.18 -39.17
N TYR A 548 26.21 20.99 -39.65
CA TYR A 548 26.79 19.73 -39.19
C TYR A 548 28.25 19.62 -39.64
N GLN A 549 28.54 19.96 -40.90
CA GLN A 549 29.85 19.79 -41.55
C GLN A 549 30.85 20.92 -41.23
N GLU A 550 30.41 22.15 -40.98
CA GLU A 550 31.26 23.25 -40.46
C GLU A 550 31.99 22.88 -39.13
N SER A 551 31.52 21.86 -38.41
CA SER A 551 32.03 21.49 -37.09
C SER A 551 33.31 20.64 -37.06
N GLU A 552 33.89 20.24 -38.20
CA GLU A 552 35.05 19.32 -38.31
C GLU A 552 36.20 19.63 -37.32
N GLU A 553 36.63 20.89 -37.21
CA GLU A 553 37.74 21.26 -36.30
C GLU A 553 37.42 21.00 -34.82
N ASN A 554 36.14 21.02 -34.41
CA ASN A 554 35.70 20.66 -33.07
C ASN A 554 35.49 19.14 -32.87
N ARG A 555 35.39 18.35 -33.95
CA ARG A 555 35.06 16.90 -33.88
C ARG A 555 36.23 16.01 -33.46
N VAL A 556 37.47 16.47 -33.61
CA VAL A 556 38.66 15.65 -33.41
C VAL A 556 39.30 15.88 -32.04
N GLU A 557 39.59 17.14 -31.69
CA GLU A 557 40.38 17.47 -30.50
C GLU A 557 39.64 17.20 -29.17
N LEU A 558 38.31 17.33 -29.15
CA LEU A 558 37.48 17.18 -27.94
C LEU A 558 36.93 15.78 -27.68
N LEU A 559 37.04 14.84 -28.62
CA LEU A 559 36.36 13.54 -28.55
C LEU A 559 37.27 12.32 -28.31
N GLU A 560 38.56 12.39 -28.63
CA GLU A 560 39.41 11.17 -28.64
C GLU A 560 40.24 10.94 -27.36
N GLN A 561 40.47 11.97 -26.53
CA GLN A 561 41.17 11.79 -25.24
C GLN A 561 40.23 11.53 -24.06
N SER A 562 39.11 12.24 -23.93
CA SER A 562 38.29 12.15 -22.70
C SER A 562 37.40 10.91 -22.58
N ILE A 563 37.15 10.16 -23.66
CA ILE A 563 36.29 8.96 -23.60
C ILE A 563 37.06 7.78 -22.98
N SER A 564 38.37 7.69 -23.22
CA SER A 564 39.26 6.67 -22.62
C SER A 564 39.46 6.87 -21.10
N GLU A 565 39.39 8.12 -20.61
CA GLU A 565 39.60 8.43 -19.19
C GLU A 565 38.41 8.06 -18.28
N LEU A 566 37.22 7.84 -18.84
CA LEU A 566 36.03 7.39 -18.09
C LEU A 566 36.10 5.93 -17.60
N GLY A 567 37.17 5.19 -17.90
CA GLY A 567 37.42 3.84 -17.39
C GLY A 567 36.53 2.74 -17.99
N ILE A 568 35.82 3.01 -19.10
CA ILE A 568 34.95 2.04 -19.78
C ILE A 568 35.55 1.69 -21.14
N ALA A 569 36.54 0.79 -21.13
CA ALA A 569 37.37 0.47 -22.31
C ALA A 569 36.66 -0.22 -23.49
N ASP A 570 35.41 -0.66 -23.34
CA ASP A 570 34.65 -1.46 -24.32
C ASP A 570 33.42 -0.73 -24.94
N LEU A 571 33.41 0.62 -24.97
CA LEU A 571 32.27 1.41 -25.48
C LEU A 571 32.53 2.18 -26.78
N GLU A 572 32.13 1.58 -27.90
CA GLU A 572 31.77 2.31 -29.12
C GLU A 572 30.53 3.18 -28.86
N THR A 573 30.74 4.40 -28.35
CA THR A 573 29.69 5.43 -28.26
C THR A 573 29.62 6.16 -29.60
N PRO A 574 28.48 6.16 -30.33
CA PRO A 574 28.39 6.84 -31.61
C PRO A 574 28.66 8.34 -31.48
N LYS A 575 29.73 8.84 -32.11
CA LYS A 575 30.11 10.27 -32.09
C LYS A 575 28.92 11.15 -32.54
N THR A 576 28.14 10.68 -33.51
CA THR A 576 26.95 11.34 -34.08
C THR A 576 25.91 11.76 -33.04
N VAL A 577 25.60 10.92 -32.04
CA VAL A 577 24.60 11.21 -31.00
C VAL A 577 25.08 12.29 -30.02
N LEU A 578 26.39 12.40 -29.80
CA LEU A 578 26.97 13.48 -29.00
C LEU A 578 26.84 14.81 -29.76
N THR A 579 27.16 14.81 -31.06
CA THR A 579 27.04 15.98 -31.94
C THR A 579 25.59 16.50 -32.03
N THR A 580 24.59 15.65 -32.25
CA THR A 580 23.17 16.07 -32.28
C THR A 580 22.71 16.65 -30.94
N CYS A 581 23.16 16.08 -29.81
CA CYS A 581 22.89 16.63 -28.49
C CYS A 581 23.52 18.03 -28.33
N TRP A 582 24.81 18.20 -28.67
CA TRP A 582 25.52 19.47 -28.50
C TRP A 582 25.00 20.60 -29.40
N MET A 583 24.60 20.28 -30.64
CA MET A 583 23.90 21.25 -31.50
C MET A 583 22.61 21.74 -30.83
N SER A 584 21.80 20.80 -30.32
CA SER A 584 20.57 21.12 -29.58
C SER A 584 20.86 21.98 -28.34
N PHE A 585 21.86 21.62 -27.52
CA PHE A 585 22.26 22.39 -26.33
C PHE A 585 22.72 23.82 -26.66
N ASN A 586 23.45 23.98 -27.78
CA ASN A 586 23.85 25.30 -28.25
C ASN A 586 22.65 26.13 -28.74
N ARG A 587 21.67 25.53 -29.44
CA ARG A 587 20.51 26.27 -29.93
C ARG A 587 19.53 26.69 -28.83
N LEU A 588 19.42 25.92 -27.74
CA LEU A 588 18.72 26.37 -26.51
C LEU A 588 19.23 27.74 -25.99
N LYS A 589 20.46 28.17 -26.31
CA LYS A 589 20.97 29.51 -25.93
C LYS A 589 20.35 30.66 -26.74
N GLY A 590 19.81 30.41 -27.94
CA GLY A 590 19.31 31.42 -28.88
C GLY A 590 17.81 31.69 -28.81
N ASP A 591 17.01 30.70 -28.41
CA ASP A 591 15.55 30.69 -28.58
C ASP A 591 14.81 31.53 -27.50
N GLY A 592 14.96 32.85 -27.60
CA GLY A 592 14.21 33.87 -26.85
C GLY A 592 14.40 33.81 -25.33
N ALA A 593 13.35 34.16 -24.58
CA ALA A 593 13.39 34.20 -23.11
C ALA A 593 13.21 32.83 -22.42
N SER A 594 12.83 31.78 -23.17
CA SER A 594 12.58 30.44 -22.61
C SER A 594 13.75 29.48 -22.82
N GLY A 595 14.49 29.58 -23.93
CA GLY A 595 15.66 28.76 -24.22
C GLY A 595 16.74 28.78 -23.13
N PRO A 596 17.19 29.96 -22.63
CA PRO A 596 18.17 30.02 -21.55
C PRO A 596 17.73 29.29 -20.27
N LEU A 597 16.43 29.35 -19.92
CA LEU A 597 15.87 28.61 -18.80
C LEU A 597 15.81 27.10 -19.08
N ALA A 598 15.51 26.68 -20.31
CA ALA A 598 15.57 25.27 -20.72
C ALA A 598 16.98 24.70 -20.58
N ASN A 599 18.00 25.46 -20.98
CA ASN A 599 19.40 25.07 -20.81
C ASN A 599 19.79 24.98 -19.32
N GLU A 600 19.46 25.98 -18.49
CA GLU A 600 19.73 25.91 -17.04
C GLU A 600 18.99 24.75 -16.35
N LEU A 601 17.74 24.47 -16.74
CA LEU A 601 16.97 23.32 -16.25
C LEU A 601 17.63 21.99 -16.61
N LEU A 602 17.99 21.78 -17.89
CA LEU A 602 18.66 20.55 -18.33
C LEU A 602 20.02 20.36 -17.64
N SER A 603 20.74 21.47 -17.44
CA SER A 603 22.01 21.49 -16.71
C SER A 603 21.84 20.96 -15.29
N VAL A 604 20.89 21.52 -14.51
CA VAL A 604 20.64 21.09 -13.12
C VAL A 604 20.02 19.69 -13.05
N MET A 605 19.06 19.37 -13.93
CA MET A 605 18.48 18.02 -14.03
C MET A 605 19.55 16.95 -14.27
N SER A 606 20.64 17.28 -14.98
CA SER A 606 21.72 16.33 -15.23
C SER A 606 22.41 15.83 -13.96
N PHE A 607 22.39 16.59 -12.85
CA PHE A 607 23.00 16.21 -11.56
C PHE A 607 22.04 15.47 -10.61
N LEU A 608 20.72 15.46 -10.89
CA LEU A 608 19.75 14.67 -10.14
C LEU A 608 19.78 13.19 -10.59
N ASP A 609 19.11 12.28 -9.86
CA ASP A 609 18.75 10.98 -10.47
C ASP A 609 17.92 11.20 -11.74
N ARG A 610 18.18 10.37 -12.75
CA ARG A 610 17.67 10.53 -14.12
C ARG A 610 16.20 10.15 -14.31
N GLN A 611 15.52 9.59 -13.30
CA GLN A 611 14.12 9.17 -13.37
C GLN A 611 13.26 9.90 -12.35
N ASP A 612 11.96 10.05 -12.66
CA ASP A 612 10.94 10.61 -11.77
C ASP A 612 11.23 11.99 -11.12
N ILE A 613 12.05 12.82 -11.76
CA ILE A 613 12.39 14.19 -11.33
C ILE A 613 11.10 15.01 -11.14
N PRO A 614 10.73 15.45 -9.91
CA PRO A 614 9.42 16.02 -9.68
C PRO A 614 9.25 17.45 -10.21
N LEU A 615 8.15 17.71 -10.92
CA LEU A 615 7.79 19.06 -11.37
C LEU A 615 7.67 20.07 -10.23
N PHE A 616 7.31 19.64 -9.02
CA PHE A 616 7.26 20.54 -7.86
C PHE A 616 8.65 21.05 -7.43
N LEU A 617 9.70 20.26 -7.62
CA LEU A 617 11.09 20.66 -7.39
C LEU A 617 11.56 21.62 -8.50
N LEU A 618 11.29 21.29 -9.77
CA LEU A 618 11.67 22.14 -10.90
C LEU A 618 10.98 23.52 -10.87
N ARG A 619 9.76 23.61 -10.30
CA ARG A 619 9.08 24.90 -10.01
C ARG A 619 9.78 25.77 -8.96
N LYS A 620 10.70 25.22 -8.16
CA LYS A 620 11.53 25.96 -7.21
C LYS A 620 12.83 26.45 -7.85
N PHE A 621 13.22 25.91 -9.00
CA PHE A 621 14.33 26.42 -9.77
C PHE A 621 13.92 27.71 -10.51
N ARG A 622 14.71 28.78 -10.33
CA ARG A 622 14.48 30.12 -10.95
C ARG A 622 13.01 30.61 -10.86
N PRO A 623 12.37 30.64 -9.68
CA PRO A 623 10.91 30.82 -9.55
C PRO A 623 10.41 32.19 -10.05
N LYS A 624 11.30 33.18 -10.18
CA LYS A 624 11.02 34.50 -10.77
C LYS A 624 10.67 34.44 -12.26
N ALA A 625 10.99 33.36 -12.98
CA ALA A 625 10.64 33.19 -14.39
C ALA A 625 9.13 32.98 -14.63
N GLY A 626 8.40 32.51 -13.61
CA GLY A 626 6.95 32.27 -13.68
C GLY A 626 6.58 30.97 -14.43
N SER A 627 5.37 30.47 -14.14
CA SER A 627 4.91 29.16 -14.59
C SER A 627 4.79 29.02 -16.12
N LEU A 628 4.52 30.11 -16.85
CA LEU A 628 4.44 30.08 -18.31
C LEU A 628 5.82 29.81 -18.93
N THR A 629 6.82 30.60 -18.55
CA THR A 629 8.22 30.45 -19.02
C THR A 629 8.79 29.08 -18.66
N LEU A 630 8.48 28.57 -17.46
CA LEU A 630 8.86 27.21 -17.05
C LEU A 630 8.20 26.13 -17.91
N ASN A 631 6.89 26.22 -18.15
CA ASN A 631 6.18 25.26 -19.00
C ASN A 631 6.68 25.30 -20.45
N ASN A 632 7.00 26.49 -20.97
CA ASN A 632 7.59 26.66 -22.30
C ASN A 632 8.98 26.03 -22.37
N ALA A 633 9.84 26.29 -21.39
CA ALA A 633 11.19 25.71 -21.30
C ALA A 633 11.16 24.17 -21.21
N LEU A 634 10.28 23.60 -20.38
CA LEU A 634 10.05 22.15 -20.32
C LEU A 634 9.42 21.61 -21.63
N GLY A 635 8.60 22.41 -22.31
CA GLY A 635 8.09 22.11 -23.65
C GLY A 635 9.21 21.98 -24.67
N MET A 636 10.15 22.92 -24.71
CA MET A 636 11.32 22.90 -25.59
C MET A 636 12.22 21.69 -25.31
N LEU A 637 12.49 21.36 -24.04
CA LEU A 637 13.27 20.16 -23.69
C LEU A 637 12.60 18.84 -24.13
N LYS A 638 11.27 18.80 -24.23
CA LYS A 638 10.53 17.68 -24.83
C LYS A 638 10.55 17.72 -26.36
N ALA A 639 10.40 18.89 -26.97
CA ALA A 639 10.42 19.06 -28.42
C ALA A 639 11.76 18.62 -29.05
N TYR A 640 12.89 19.02 -28.45
CA TYR A 640 14.24 18.56 -28.78
C TYR A 640 14.54 17.11 -28.31
N SER A 641 13.56 16.37 -27.78
CA SER A 641 13.68 14.97 -27.30
C SER A 641 14.78 14.75 -26.24
N LEU A 642 15.03 15.74 -25.38
CA LEU A 642 16.06 15.70 -24.34
C LEU A 642 15.53 15.14 -23.00
N ILE A 643 14.23 15.35 -22.72
CA ILE A 643 13.52 14.78 -21.57
C ILE A 643 12.18 14.16 -22.00
N THR A 644 11.67 13.26 -21.16
CA THR A 644 10.33 12.65 -21.26
C THR A 644 9.52 12.99 -20.01
N GLU A 645 8.20 13.07 -20.12
CA GLU A 645 7.25 13.29 -19.02
C GLU A 645 6.45 12.01 -18.78
N ASN A 646 6.17 11.65 -17.53
CA ASN A 646 5.32 10.49 -17.19
C ASN A 646 3.92 10.91 -16.76
N THR A 647 3.02 9.94 -16.54
CA THR A 647 1.61 10.18 -16.17
C THR A 647 1.40 10.95 -14.86
N LYS A 648 2.43 11.04 -13.99
CA LYS A 648 2.42 11.86 -12.76
C LYS A 648 2.96 13.30 -12.98
N LYS A 649 3.39 13.62 -14.20
CA LYS A 649 4.12 14.85 -14.58
C LYS A 649 5.49 14.99 -13.93
N ASN A 650 6.11 13.86 -13.60
CA ASN A 650 7.54 13.81 -13.30
C ASN A 650 8.32 13.61 -14.61
N PHE A 651 9.59 14.04 -14.62
CA PHE A 651 10.43 13.98 -15.81
C PHE A 651 11.52 12.90 -15.69
N SER A 652 11.83 12.26 -16.81
CA SER A 652 12.97 11.35 -16.94
C SER A 652 13.84 11.76 -18.11
N MET A 653 15.16 11.63 -17.96
CA MET A 653 16.13 11.90 -19.01
C MET A 653 16.86 10.63 -19.44
N HIS A 654 17.14 10.51 -20.74
CA HIS A 654 17.89 9.36 -21.25
C HIS A 654 19.35 9.44 -20.77
N ARG A 655 19.95 8.31 -20.36
CA ARG A 655 21.30 8.27 -19.77
C ARG A 655 22.37 8.91 -20.66
N LEU A 656 22.26 8.78 -21.98
CA LEU A 656 23.20 9.46 -22.89
C LEU A 656 23.06 10.99 -22.84
N VAL A 657 21.83 11.53 -22.75
CA VAL A 657 21.62 12.99 -22.64
C VAL A 657 22.21 13.50 -21.31
N GLN A 658 22.01 12.76 -20.21
CA GLN A 658 22.60 13.12 -18.91
C GLN A 658 24.13 13.21 -18.96
N LEU A 659 24.80 12.18 -19.50
CA LEU A 659 26.26 12.15 -19.60
C LEU A 659 26.79 13.19 -20.60
N SER A 660 26.11 13.37 -21.74
CA SER A 660 26.44 14.38 -22.75
C SER A 660 26.36 15.79 -22.18
N MET A 661 25.33 16.06 -21.37
CA MET A 661 25.15 17.37 -20.73
C MET A 661 26.24 17.65 -19.70
N ARG A 662 26.55 16.68 -18.81
CA ARG A 662 27.65 16.85 -17.84
C ARG A 662 28.99 17.09 -18.53
N LYS A 663 29.34 16.32 -19.57
CA LYS A 663 30.62 16.50 -20.30
C LYS A 663 30.67 17.82 -21.07
N TRP A 664 29.55 18.26 -21.64
CA TRP A 664 29.44 19.57 -22.26
C TRP A 664 29.62 20.71 -21.23
N LEU A 665 29.03 20.58 -20.03
CA LEU A 665 29.24 21.52 -18.93
C LEU A 665 30.69 21.52 -18.42
N GLU A 666 31.35 20.36 -18.37
CA GLU A 666 32.78 20.23 -18.04
C GLU A 666 33.65 21.03 -19.03
N GLN A 667 33.43 20.82 -20.34
CA GLN A 667 34.14 21.52 -21.42
C GLN A 667 33.83 23.03 -21.51
N ASN A 668 32.79 23.52 -20.82
CA ASN A 668 32.45 24.95 -20.73
C ASN A 668 32.84 25.56 -19.36
N ASP A 669 33.58 24.84 -18.50
CA ASP A 669 33.89 25.21 -17.11
C ASP A 669 32.65 25.45 -16.21
N GLN A 670 31.49 24.89 -16.58
CA GLN A 670 30.20 25.07 -15.91
C GLN A 670 29.74 23.88 -15.06
N GLU A 671 30.43 22.73 -15.10
CA GLU A 671 30.01 21.53 -14.35
C GLU A 671 29.86 21.83 -12.86
N LYS A 672 30.92 22.34 -12.21
CA LYS A 672 30.92 22.69 -10.79
C LYS A 672 29.84 23.72 -10.43
N LYS A 673 29.56 24.68 -11.33
CA LYS A 673 28.49 25.68 -11.14
C LYS A 673 27.13 24.98 -11.02
N PHE A 674 26.78 24.09 -11.96
CA PHE A 674 25.46 23.48 -11.96
C PHE A 674 25.30 22.32 -10.98
N ALA A 675 26.39 21.64 -10.60
CA ALA A 675 26.40 20.76 -9.44
C ALA A 675 26.06 21.54 -8.14
N GLU A 676 26.64 22.72 -7.96
CA GLU A 676 26.36 23.61 -6.83
C GLU A 676 24.93 24.16 -6.86
N GLU A 677 24.39 24.47 -8.04
CA GLU A 677 22.99 24.87 -8.19
C GLU A 677 22.01 23.71 -7.89
N ALA A 678 22.33 22.47 -8.23
CA ALA A 678 21.54 21.30 -7.85
C ALA A 678 21.57 21.06 -6.33
N LEU A 679 22.75 21.20 -5.70
CA LEU A 679 22.92 21.14 -4.25
C LEU A 679 22.15 22.25 -3.54
N THR A 680 22.15 23.47 -4.10
CA THR A 680 21.39 24.60 -3.56
C THR A 680 19.89 24.35 -3.70
N LEU A 681 19.41 23.92 -4.87
CA LEU A 681 18.00 23.62 -5.13
C LEU A 681 17.45 22.58 -4.13
N LEU A 682 18.19 21.49 -3.90
CA LEU A 682 17.79 20.45 -2.95
C LEU A 682 17.99 20.88 -1.50
N SER A 683 19.12 21.48 -1.12
CA SER A 683 19.31 21.93 0.27
C SER A 683 18.33 23.03 0.69
N GLU A 684 17.80 23.84 -0.22
CA GLU A 684 16.73 24.80 0.06
C GLU A 684 15.34 24.14 0.18
N ASN A 685 15.04 23.10 -0.61
CA ASN A 685 13.67 22.57 -0.78
C ASN A 685 13.44 21.14 -0.26
N PHE A 686 14.48 20.41 0.15
CA PHE A 686 14.33 19.13 0.85
C PHE A 686 13.80 19.40 2.26
N PRO A 687 12.63 18.86 2.65
CA PRO A 687 12.01 19.17 3.94
C PRO A 687 12.83 18.74 5.15
N ASP A 688 12.40 19.12 6.35
CA ASP A 688 13.08 18.81 7.61
C ASP A 688 13.17 17.31 7.98
N GLY A 689 12.50 16.43 7.24
CA GLY A 689 12.40 15.00 7.54
C GLY A 689 11.43 14.68 8.69
N SER A 690 10.74 15.69 9.24
CA SER A 690 9.73 15.50 10.27
C SER A 690 8.55 14.69 9.74
N PHE A 691 7.80 14.05 10.63
CA PHE A 691 6.71 13.13 10.24
C PHE A 691 5.71 13.72 9.23
N LYS A 692 5.45 15.03 9.27
CA LYS A 692 4.50 15.73 8.38
C LYS A 692 5.02 15.94 6.95
N THR A 693 6.31 15.74 6.69
CA THR A 693 6.97 16.04 5.41
C THR A 693 7.49 14.79 4.69
N TRP A 694 7.19 13.61 5.22
CA TRP A 694 7.74 12.33 4.75
C TRP A 694 7.44 11.99 3.29
N ASP A 695 6.27 12.34 2.73
CA ASP A 695 5.97 12.06 1.32
C ASP A 695 6.81 12.93 0.37
N GLU A 696 7.05 14.19 0.72
CA GLU A 696 7.96 15.08 -0.01
C GLU A 696 9.41 14.60 0.12
N CYS A 697 9.86 14.19 1.32
CA CYS A 697 11.17 13.57 1.51
C CYS A 697 11.33 12.27 0.71
N LYS A 698 10.31 11.40 0.67
CA LYS A 698 10.31 10.16 -0.13
C LYS A 698 10.46 10.45 -1.63
N ALA A 699 9.82 11.49 -2.13
CA ALA A 699 9.93 11.93 -3.53
C ALA A 699 11.29 12.59 -3.86
N LEU A 700 12.10 12.98 -2.86
CA LEU A 700 13.36 13.70 -3.07
C LEU A 700 14.62 12.94 -2.64
N ILE A 701 14.52 11.89 -1.82
CA ILE A 701 15.68 11.26 -1.18
C ILE A 701 16.70 10.69 -2.18
N VAL A 702 16.25 10.09 -3.27
CA VAL A 702 17.15 9.53 -4.31
C VAL A 702 17.90 10.64 -5.05
N HIS A 703 17.25 11.79 -5.30
CA HIS A 703 17.91 12.96 -5.89
C HIS A 703 18.87 13.62 -4.88
N ALA A 704 18.52 13.65 -3.59
CA ALA A 704 19.38 14.15 -2.51
C ALA A 704 20.65 13.30 -2.39
N ASP A 705 20.54 11.98 -2.28
CA ASP A 705 21.69 11.07 -2.23
C ASP A 705 22.54 11.19 -3.51
N THR A 706 21.93 11.23 -4.71
CA THR A 706 22.66 11.42 -5.98
C THR A 706 23.47 12.72 -6.01
N VAL A 707 22.90 13.84 -5.56
CA VAL A 707 23.61 15.13 -5.54
C VAL A 707 24.67 15.16 -4.44
N LEU A 708 24.44 14.53 -3.30
CA LEU A 708 25.43 14.40 -2.22
C LEU A 708 26.64 13.56 -2.63
N ASP A 709 26.46 12.50 -3.41
CA ASP A 709 27.57 11.71 -3.96
C ASP A 709 28.41 12.51 -4.98
N LEU A 710 27.78 13.43 -5.71
CA LEU A 710 28.43 14.25 -6.76
C LEU A 710 29.03 15.57 -6.27
N THR A 711 28.83 15.93 -5.00
CA THR A 711 29.25 17.23 -4.44
C THR A 711 30.09 17.10 -3.17
N THR A 712 30.96 16.09 -3.11
CA THR A 712 31.89 15.86 -1.97
C THR A 712 32.77 17.08 -1.70
N ASP A 713 33.34 17.66 -2.75
CA ASP A 713 34.31 18.77 -2.71
C ASP A 713 33.66 20.13 -3.01
N THR A 714 32.38 20.28 -2.64
CA THR A 714 31.62 21.55 -2.74
C THR A 714 32.16 22.63 -1.79
N PRO A 715 32.26 23.91 -2.21
CA PRO A 715 32.49 25.02 -1.29
C PRO A 715 31.23 25.38 -0.46
N ASN A 716 30.02 25.03 -0.89
CA ASN A 716 28.78 25.20 -0.12
C ASN A 716 28.59 24.09 0.95
N HIS A 717 29.57 23.98 1.86
CA HIS A 717 29.52 23.08 3.02
C HIS A 717 28.25 23.26 3.88
N SER A 718 27.68 24.48 3.92
CA SER A 718 26.46 24.79 4.66
C SER A 718 25.21 24.16 4.03
N GLY A 719 25.03 24.31 2.72
CA GLY A 719 23.96 23.64 1.96
C GLY A 719 24.09 22.12 2.03
N ARG A 720 25.32 21.60 1.88
CA ARG A 720 25.63 20.17 2.04
C ARG A 720 25.23 19.64 3.42
N ALA A 721 25.69 20.29 4.50
CA ALA A 721 25.38 19.87 5.86
C ALA A 721 23.87 19.95 6.17
N LYS A 722 23.15 20.97 5.68
CA LYS A 722 21.70 21.07 5.81
C LYS A 722 20.99 19.89 5.10
N LEU A 723 21.37 19.59 3.85
CA LEU A 723 20.76 18.50 3.08
C LEU A 723 21.03 17.13 3.74
N LEU A 724 22.28 16.88 4.14
CA LEU A 724 22.67 15.68 4.90
C LEU A 724 21.87 15.53 6.20
N GLN A 725 21.73 16.59 7.00
CA GLN A 725 21.03 16.55 8.28
C GLN A 725 19.53 16.23 8.12
N ASN A 726 18.88 16.86 7.14
CA ASN A 726 17.47 16.62 6.84
C ASN A 726 17.24 15.21 6.26
N ALA A 727 18.09 14.77 5.33
CA ALA A 727 18.05 13.42 4.77
C ALA A 727 18.29 12.34 5.86
N ALA A 728 19.24 12.58 6.77
CA ALA A 728 19.51 11.70 7.91
C ALA A 728 18.31 11.63 8.88
N HIS A 729 17.62 12.74 9.15
CA HIS A 729 16.44 12.75 10.02
C HIS A 729 15.28 11.96 9.41
N PHE A 730 15.03 12.13 8.10
CA PHE A 730 14.08 11.29 7.36
C PHE A 730 14.48 9.81 7.37
N GLN A 731 15.74 9.49 7.07
CA GLN A 731 16.23 8.10 7.04
C GLN A 731 16.16 7.44 8.43
N ASN A 732 16.49 8.14 9.51
CA ASN A 732 16.29 7.69 10.90
C ASN A 732 14.80 7.43 11.19
N GLY A 733 13.93 8.38 10.84
CA GLY A 733 12.48 8.26 10.98
C GLY A 733 11.88 7.09 10.17
N ARG A 734 12.48 6.71 9.04
CA ARG A 734 12.12 5.53 8.23
C ARG A 734 12.74 4.21 8.72
N GLY A 735 13.51 4.21 9.80
CA GLY A 735 14.20 3.02 10.32
C GLY A 735 15.53 2.68 9.63
N GLN A 736 16.00 3.51 8.69
CA GLN A 736 17.23 3.31 7.91
C GLN A 736 18.47 3.80 8.68
N TYR A 737 18.64 3.31 9.90
CA TYR A 737 19.58 3.87 10.89
C TYR A 737 21.03 3.94 10.39
N ALA A 738 21.52 2.93 9.66
CA ALA A 738 22.89 2.92 9.14
C ALA A 738 23.18 4.04 8.13
N ALA A 739 22.21 4.39 7.28
CA ALA A 739 22.34 5.50 6.33
C ALA A 739 22.33 6.86 7.04
N ALA A 740 21.48 7.01 8.06
CA ALA A 740 21.42 8.20 8.89
C ALA A 740 22.71 8.43 9.70
N GLU A 741 23.36 7.36 10.20
CA GLU A 741 24.61 7.44 10.97
C GLU A 741 25.75 8.05 10.16
N ILE A 742 25.93 7.57 8.91
CA ILE A 742 26.96 8.06 7.98
C ILE A 742 26.76 9.55 7.72
N LYS A 743 25.53 9.95 7.37
CA LYS A 743 25.19 11.34 7.10
C LYS A 743 25.36 12.24 8.33
N TYR A 744 24.91 11.83 9.52
CA TYR A 744 25.09 12.63 10.74
C TYR A 744 26.57 12.76 11.15
N ALA A 745 27.40 11.74 10.94
CA ALA A 745 28.84 11.83 11.16
C ALA A 745 29.49 12.87 10.21
N GLU A 746 29.08 12.92 8.95
CA GLU A 746 29.55 13.93 7.99
C GLU A 746 29.07 15.35 8.37
N VAL A 747 27.82 15.51 8.81
CA VAL A 747 27.30 16.81 9.32
C VAL A 747 28.10 17.29 10.53
N ILE A 748 28.44 16.39 11.46
CA ILE A 748 29.28 16.73 12.63
C ILE A 748 30.66 17.21 12.20
N LYS A 749 31.28 16.58 11.19
CA LYS A 749 32.55 17.04 10.60
C LYS A 749 32.40 18.45 10.02
N LEU A 750 31.47 18.63 9.07
CA LEU A 750 31.27 19.91 8.37
C LEU A 750 30.91 21.07 9.33
N HIS A 751 29.99 20.85 10.27
CA HIS A 751 29.65 21.86 11.27
C HIS A 751 30.79 22.13 12.27
N THR A 752 31.64 21.14 12.58
CA THR A 752 32.84 21.35 13.41
C THR A 752 33.88 22.20 12.70
N GLU A 753 34.10 21.96 11.41
CA GLU A 753 35.03 22.73 10.56
C GLU A 753 34.54 24.17 10.33
N LEU A 754 33.23 24.37 10.14
CA LEU A 754 32.63 25.69 9.92
C LEU A 754 32.44 26.53 11.21
N ALA A 755 32.06 25.90 12.33
CA ALA A 755 31.54 26.62 13.50
C ALA A 755 32.15 26.18 14.85
N GLY A 756 33.08 25.22 14.85
CA GLY A 756 33.78 24.73 16.04
C GLY A 756 33.04 23.62 16.79
N ALA A 757 33.80 22.70 17.39
CA ALA A 757 33.31 21.47 18.02
C ALA A 757 32.41 21.66 19.27
N ASP A 758 32.27 22.90 19.77
CA ASP A 758 31.44 23.26 20.93
C ASP A 758 30.18 24.05 20.50
N ASN A 759 29.90 24.16 19.19
CA ASN A 759 28.72 24.85 18.66
C ASN A 759 27.41 24.10 18.96
N THR A 760 26.32 24.81 19.26
CA THR A 760 24.99 24.23 19.54
C THR A 760 24.45 23.33 18.44
N GLY A 761 24.71 23.65 17.16
CA GLY A 761 24.35 22.81 16.03
C GLY A 761 25.09 21.48 16.02
N VAL A 762 26.41 21.50 16.27
CA VAL A 762 27.22 20.27 16.40
C VAL A 762 26.71 19.41 17.55
N LEU A 763 26.52 19.99 18.74
CA LEU A 763 26.08 19.25 19.92
C LEU A 763 24.69 18.63 19.77
N ARG A 764 23.78 19.28 19.02
CA ARG A 764 22.46 18.69 18.72
C ARG A 764 22.55 17.54 17.72
N VAL A 765 23.41 17.62 16.70
CA VAL A 765 23.60 16.49 15.77
C VAL A 765 24.33 15.32 16.46
N MET A 766 25.17 15.58 17.46
CA MET A 766 25.74 14.53 18.31
C MET A 766 24.68 13.81 19.17
N ASP A 767 23.60 14.49 19.60
CA ASP A 767 22.46 13.83 20.25
C ASP A 767 21.72 12.89 19.27
N GLU A 768 21.41 13.36 18.05
CA GLU A 768 20.74 12.57 17.02
C GLU A 768 21.60 11.36 16.59
N LEU A 769 22.91 11.53 16.45
CA LEU A 769 23.84 10.43 16.18
C LEU A 769 23.85 9.40 17.33
N ALA A 770 23.80 9.84 18.59
CA ALA A 770 23.70 8.93 19.73
C ALA A 770 22.37 8.13 19.73
N TRP A 771 21.24 8.75 19.36
CA TRP A 771 19.97 8.04 19.12
C TRP A 771 20.07 7.02 17.99
N VAL A 772 20.67 7.39 16.84
CA VAL A 772 20.85 6.48 15.70
C VAL A 772 21.75 5.29 16.06
N MET A 773 22.84 5.52 16.79
CA MET A 773 23.70 4.45 17.30
C MET A 773 22.96 3.54 18.30
N ARG A 774 22.18 4.11 19.23
CA ARG A 774 21.31 3.36 20.14
C ARG A 774 20.31 2.49 19.39
N ASN A 775 19.69 3.02 18.34
CA ASN A 775 18.69 2.30 17.52
C ASN A 775 19.31 1.16 16.70
N GLN A 776 20.64 1.10 16.55
CA GLN A 776 21.41 -0.04 16.03
C GLN A 776 22.01 -0.93 17.13
N ALA A 777 21.62 -0.72 18.40
CA ALA A 777 22.20 -1.37 19.59
C ALA A 777 23.72 -1.16 19.81
N LYS A 778 24.29 -0.09 19.25
CA LYS A 778 25.70 0.33 19.48
C LYS A 778 25.84 1.06 20.83
N TYR A 779 25.36 0.45 21.92
CA TYR A 779 25.10 1.12 23.19
C TYR A 779 26.34 1.72 23.87
N GLU A 780 27.52 1.10 23.77
CA GLU A 780 28.75 1.64 24.35
C GLU A 780 29.15 2.97 23.68
N THR A 781 29.30 2.98 22.35
CA THR A 781 29.71 4.17 21.59
C THR A 781 28.65 5.26 21.64
N ALA A 782 27.36 4.88 21.63
CA ALA A 782 26.25 5.82 21.83
C ALA A 782 26.31 6.49 23.21
N LEU A 783 26.58 5.72 24.28
CA LEU A 783 26.64 6.25 25.64
C LEU A 783 27.86 7.16 25.84
N ASP A 784 29.02 6.80 25.30
CA ASP A 784 30.23 7.61 25.42
C ASP A 784 30.12 8.91 24.60
N LEU A 785 29.50 8.88 23.42
CA LEU A 785 29.15 10.08 22.65
C LEU A 785 28.18 10.96 23.45
N ALA A 786 27.08 10.40 23.97
CA ALA A 786 26.09 11.15 24.73
C ALA A 786 26.68 11.76 26.03
N LYS A 787 27.54 11.03 26.75
CA LYS A 787 28.24 11.56 27.94
C LYS A 787 29.19 12.72 27.60
N GLN A 788 29.95 12.61 26.50
CA GLN A 788 30.82 13.69 26.03
C GLN A 788 30.01 14.94 25.64
N THR A 789 28.92 14.76 24.90
CA THR A 789 27.99 15.83 24.54
C THR A 789 27.37 16.48 25.78
N LEU A 790 26.95 15.69 26.77
CA LEU A 790 26.39 16.19 28.02
C LEU A 790 27.38 17.07 28.77
N VAL A 791 28.63 16.64 28.96
CA VAL A 791 29.67 17.44 29.63
C VAL A 791 29.90 18.78 28.94
N LYS A 792 29.89 18.82 27.59
CA LYS A 792 29.96 20.07 26.83
C LYS A 792 28.73 20.97 27.07
N LYS A 793 27.51 20.43 26.97
CA LYS A 793 26.28 21.20 27.21
C LYS A 793 26.16 21.71 28.66
N GLU A 794 26.53 20.90 29.65
CA GLU A 794 26.55 21.31 31.06
C GLU A 794 27.50 22.49 31.29
N LYS A 795 28.66 22.52 30.63
CA LYS A 795 29.63 23.62 30.70
C LYS A 795 29.13 24.91 30.03
N LEU A 796 28.37 24.80 28.93
CA LEU A 796 27.88 25.94 28.15
C LEU A 796 26.58 26.54 28.68
N PHE A 797 25.64 25.70 29.15
CA PHE A 797 24.27 26.10 29.48
C PHE A 797 23.90 25.81 30.95
N GLY A 798 24.75 25.11 31.69
CA GLY A 798 24.45 24.62 33.03
C GLY A 798 23.64 23.31 33.03
N LYS A 799 23.71 22.59 34.15
CA LYS A 799 23.15 21.23 34.31
C LYS A 799 21.62 21.15 34.11
N LYS A 800 20.88 22.19 34.53
CA LYS A 800 19.41 22.23 34.50
C LYS A 800 18.82 23.01 33.31
N SER A 801 19.59 23.22 32.24
CA SER A 801 19.08 23.82 31.00
C SER A 801 18.30 22.80 30.16
N ALA A 802 17.36 23.25 29.33
CA ALA A 802 16.59 22.36 28.45
C ALA A 802 17.49 21.54 27.49
N GLU A 803 18.59 22.14 27.01
CA GLU A 803 19.56 21.50 26.13
C GLU A 803 20.38 20.41 26.84
N SER A 804 20.88 20.67 28.06
CA SER A 804 21.59 19.66 28.86
C SER A 804 20.66 18.52 29.30
N LEU A 805 19.44 18.84 29.71
CA LEU A 805 18.44 17.85 30.15
C LEU A 805 18.07 16.89 29.01
N THR A 806 18.04 17.36 27.75
CA THR A 806 17.80 16.49 26.59
C THR A 806 18.90 15.46 26.41
N THR A 807 20.17 15.84 26.47
CA THR A 807 21.27 14.85 26.41
C THR A 807 21.30 13.96 27.65
N ALA A 808 20.90 14.47 28.83
CA ALA A 808 20.80 13.65 30.04
C ALA A 808 19.70 12.58 29.96
N ASP A 809 18.56 12.87 29.32
CA ASP A 809 17.51 11.88 29.02
C ASP A 809 18.04 10.78 28.07
N ILE A 810 18.90 11.12 27.10
CA ILE A 810 19.57 10.16 26.20
C ILE A 810 20.53 9.25 26.98
N VAL A 811 21.41 9.85 27.80
CA VAL A 811 22.35 9.11 28.67
C VAL A 811 21.59 8.16 29.59
N ALA A 812 20.48 8.59 30.19
CA ALA A 812 19.65 7.73 31.03
C ALA A 812 18.99 6.59 30.23
N THR A 813 18.45 6.87 29.04
CA THR A 813 17.79 5.84 28.20
C THR A 813 18.77 4.77 27.74
N ILE A 814 19.96 5.15 27.25
CA ILE A 814 21.01 4.19 26.87
C ILE A 814 21.55 3.43 28.10
N THR A 815 21.53 4.05 29.28
CA THR A 815 21.86 3.38 30.55
C THR A 815 20.80 2.34 30.93
N ALA A 816 19.52 2.60 30.65
CA ALA A 816 18.43 1.63 30.83
C ALA A 816 18.52 0.46 29.84
N ASP A 817 18.85 0.70 28.56
CA ASP A 817 19.02 -0.38 27.56
C ASP A 817 20.11 -1.38 27.95
N ARG A 818 21.08 -0.95 28.77
CA ARG A 818 22.16 -1.78 29.33
C ARG A 818 21.79 -2.51 30.64
N GLY A 819 20.52 -2.45 31.06
CA GLY A 819 20.01 -3.07 32.29
C GLY A 819 20.14 -2.22 33.56
N ASN A 820 20.79 -1.05 33.51
CA ASN A 820 21.02 -0.20 34.69
C ASN A 820 19.80 0.71 34.98
N HIS A 821 18.62 0.10 35.08
CA HIS A 821 17.33 0.79 35.18
C HIS A 821 17.20 1.70 36.42
N GLN A 822 17.88 1.37 37.52
CA GLN A 822 17.84 2.14 38.78
C GLN A 822 18.47 3.54 38.63
N ASP A 823 19.66 3.62 38.02
CA ASP A 823 20.33 4.90 37.76
C ASP A 823 19.60 5.69 36.68
N ALA A 824 19.11 5.02 35.64
CA ALA A 824 18.29 5.64 34.60
C ALA A 824 17.01 6.27 35.17
N ALA A 825 16.24 5.53 35.99
CA ALA A 825 15.03 6.04 36.62
C ALA A 825 15.33 7.24 37.53
N LYS A 826 16.45 7.23 38.27
CA LYS A 826 16.89 8.36 39.09
C LYS A 826 17.16 9.61 38.24
N ILE A 827 17.96 9.49 37.17
CA ILE A 827 18.27 10.61 36.28
C ILE A 827 16.99 11.15 35.63
N LEU A 828 16.12 10.28 35.12
CA LEU A 828 14.85 10.67 34.49
C LEU A 828 13.89 11.34 35.47
N GLN A 829 13.87 10.91 36.74
CA GLN A 829 13.08 11.53 37.80
C GLN A 829 13.62 12.93 38.18
N GLU A 830 14.94 13.10 38.28
CA GLU A 830 15.58 14.41 38.53
C GLU A 830 15.37 15.37 37.34
N ASN A 831 15.48 14.86 36.11
CA ASN A 831 15.21 15.60 34.87
C ASN A 831 13.74 16.03 34.77
N LEU A 832 12.79 15.13 35.07
CA LEU A 832 11.36 15.42 35.00
C LEU A 832 10.95 16.55 35.95
N GLU A 833 11.44 16.56 37.19
CA GLU A 833 11.16 17.68 38.12
C GLU A 833 11.86 18.98 37.68
N ALA A 834 13.07 18.91 37.12
CA ALA A 834 13.72 20.08 36.54
C ALA A 834 12.94 20.65 35.34
N ARG A 835 12.44 19.80 34.42
CA ARG A 835 11.62 20.21 33.27
C ARG A 835 10.26 20.76 33.70
N LYS A 836 9.59 20.18 34.69
CA LYS A 836 8.34 20.74 35.25
C LYS A 836 8.51 22.19 35.74
N GLY A 837 9.64 22.49 36.38
CA GLY A 837 9.97 23.84 36.86
C GLY A 837 10.38 24.83 35.75
N LEU A 838 11.04 24.35 34.69
CA LEU A 838 11.55 25.19 33.59
C LEU A 838 10.55 25.39 32.44
N LEU A 839 9.82 24.33 32.09
CA LEU A 839 9.06 24.17 30.84
C LEU A 839 7.59 23.79 31.08
N TYR A 840 7.07 23.90 32.30
CA TYR A 840 5.72 23.46 32.71
C TYR A 840 5.41 21.94 32.48
N PRO A 841 4.39 21.36 33.17
CA PRO A 841 4.17 19.89 33.16
C PRO A 841 3.79 19.28 31.81
N ASN A 842 3.15 20.05 30.93
CA ASN A 842 2.55 19.57 29.67
C ASN A 842 3.39 19.87 28.41
N HIS A 843 4.62 20.36 28.55
CA HIS A 843 5.51 20.58 27.41
C HIS A 843 6.06 19.26 26.87
N LEU A 844 6.29 19.17 25.57
CA LEU A 844 6.65 17.91 24.90
C LEU A 844 7.90 17.27 25.49
N ASP A 845 8.93 18.06 25.82
CA ASP A 845 10.11 17.56 26.55
C ASP A 845 9.79 17.00 27.94
N THR A 846 8.91 17.64 28.69
CA THR A 846 8.49 17.18 30.03
C THR A 846 7.73 15.86 29.92
N LEU A 847 6.88 15.72 28.89
CA LEU A 847 6.19 14.49 28.55
C LEU A 847 7.15 13.39 28.04
N ARG A 848 8.25 13.75 27.37
CA ARG A 848 9.30 12.82 26.93
C ARG A 848 10.07 12.23 28.11
N SER A 849 10.54 13.05 29.06
CA SER A 849 11.16 12.54 30.29
C SER A 849 10.17 11.68 31.11
N ALA A 850 8.88 12.03 31.12
CA ALA A 850 7.83 11.22 31.77
C ALA A 850 7.60 9.86 31.07
N ALA A 851 7.61 9.82 29.74
CA ALA A 851 7.50 8.58 28.96
C ALA A 851 8.66 7.62 29.28
N TYR A 852 9.91 8.10 29.19
CA TYR A 852 11.09 7.29 29.52
C TYR A 852 11.11 6.85 30.99
N LEU A 853 10.69 7.74 31.92
CA LEU A 853 10.56 7.37 33.33
C LEU A 853 9.53 6.25 33.54
N SER A 854 8.39 6.27 32.84
CA SER A 854 7.38 5.20 32.96
C SER A 854 7.92 3.83 32.53
N LEU A 855 8.75 3.77 31.49
CA LEU A 855 9.43 2.55 31.05
C LEU A 855 10.48 2.09 32.09
N ALA A 856 11.28 3.01 32.64
CA ALA A 856 12.27 2.68 33.66
C ALA A 856 11.61 2.18 34.97
N LEU A 857 10.47 2.76 35.37
CA LEU A 857 9.66 2.30 36.51
C LEU A 857 9.09 0.90 36.27
N TRP A 858 8.64 0.59 35.05
CA TRP A 858 8.18 -0.76 34.67
C TRP A 858 9.30 -1.80 34.78
N HIS A 859 10.50 -1.51 34.27
CA HIS A 859 11.66 -2.40 34.41
C HIS A 859 12.02 -2.70 35.88
N LEU A 860 11.85 -1.70 36.78
CA LEU A 860 12.06 -1.81 38.22
C LEU A 860 10.88 -2.47 38.99
N GLY A 861 9.89 -3.02 38.30
CA GLY A 861 8.73 -3.67 38.92
C GLY A 861 7.69 -2.73 39.52
N LYS A 862 7.84 -1.40 39.37
CA LYS A 862 6.91 -0.39 39.91
C LYS A 862 5.69 -0.19 39.00
N PHE A 863 5.00 -1.28 38.68
CA PHE A 863 4.01 -1.36 37.60
C PHE A 863 2.85 -0.36 37.73
N VAL A 864 2.41 -0.02 38.95
CA VAL A 864 1.33 0.93 39.20
C VAL A 864 1.79 2.39 38.99
N GLU A 865 3.00 2.74 39.46
CA GLU A 865 3.60 4.06 39.22
C GLU A 865 3.85 4.28 37.72
N ALA A 866 4.33 3.23 37.04
CA ALA A 866 4.55 3.22 35.60
C ALA A 866 3.24 3.43 34.81
N GLU A 867 2.16 2.71 35.15
CA GLU A 867 0.87 2.83 34.46
C GLU A 867 0.26 4.22 34.60
N ASP A 868 0.18 4.75 35.82
CA ASP A 868 -0.42 6.07 36.07
C ASP A 868 0.39 7.19 35.39
N LEU A 869 1.73 7.08 35.36
CA LEU A 869 2.56 8.02 34.61
C LEU A 869 2.36 7.87 33.09
N ALA A 870 2.31 6.64 32.57
CA ALA A 870 2.10 6.37 31.14
C ALA A 870 0.73 6.85 30.65
N ARG A 871 -0.37 6.55 31.37
CA ARG A 871 -1.72 7.00 31.05
C ARG A 871 -1.83 8.53 31.00
N ARG A 872 -1.30 9.23 32.00
CA ARG A 872 -1.30 10.72 32.05
C ARG A 872 -0.45 11.33 30.93
N THR A 873 0.65 10.68 30.56
CA THR A 873 1.54 11.12 29.47
C THR A 873 0.90 10.89 28.11
N LEU A 874 0.28 9.72 27.88
CA LEU A 874 -0.48 9.39 26.66
C LEU A 874 -1.63 10.37 26.44
N ALA A 875 -2.50 10.59 27.43
CA ALA A 875 -3.61 11.53 27.33
C ALA A 875 -3.15 12.97 27.02
N SER A 876 -1.99 13.39 27.56
CA SER A 876 -1.41 14.70 27.25
C SER A 876 -0.81 14.76 25.84
N ARG A 877 -0.11 13.70 25.37
CA ARG A 877 0.41 13.62 24.00
C ARG A 877 -0.73 13.56 22.96
N GLN A 878 -1.76 12.72 23.15
CA GLN A 878 -2.97 12.69 22.30
C GLN A 878 -3.60 14.08 22.14
N ARG A 879 -3.78 14.82 23.25
CA ARG A 879 -4.41 16.15 23.25
C ARG A 879 -3.58 17.25 22.55
N ILE A 880 -2.26 17.06 22.41
CA ILE A 880 -1.34 18.09 21.86
C ILE A 880 -0.89 17.76 20.43
N LEU A 881 -0.69 16.46 20.13
CA LEU A 881 -0.09 15.98 18.89
C LEU A 881 -1.07 15.17 18.02
N GLY A 882 -2.19 14.72 18.59
CA GLY A 882 -3.06 13.71 17.99
C GLY A 882 -2.59 12.27 18.26
N GLU A 883 -3.45 11.31 17.94
CA GLU A 883 -3.21 9.87 18.15
C GLU A 883 -2.19 9.28 17.16
N GLU A 884 -2.09 9.90 15.99
CA GLU A 884 -1.29 9.45 14.85
C GLU A 884 0.21 9.80 14.94
N HIS A 885 0.59 10.63 15.91
CA HIS A 885 1.98 11.11 16.03
C HIS A 885 2.92 10.02 16.59
N PRO A 886 4.16 9.87 16.08
CA PRO A 886 5.15 8.91 16.58
C PRO A 886 5.29 8.88 18.11
N ASP A 887 5.55 10.02 18.75
CA ASP A 887 5.52 10.19 20.23
C ASP A 887 4.29 9.64 20.94
N THR A 888 3.10 9.78 20.35
CA THR A 888 1.86 9.28 20.95
C THR A 888 1.80 7.75 20.83
N LEU A 889 2.21 7.22 19.68
CA LEU A 889 2.30 5.78 19.42
C LEU A 889 3.44 5.10 20.20
N GLU A 890 4.48 5.82 20.60
CA GLU A 890 5.54 5.36 21.51
C GLU A 890 4.95 5.07 22.90
N ILE A 891 4.36 6.08 23.54
CA ILE A 891 3.84 5.95 24.92
C ILE A 891 2.60 5.04 24.99
N ALA A 892 1.82 4.94 23.91
CA ALA A 892 0.79 3.91 23.77
C ALA A 892 1.37 2.49 23.83
N GLY A 893 2.53 2.25 23.20
CA GLY A 893 3.22 0.96 23.25
C GLY A 893 3.72 0.63 24.64
N THR A 894 4.40 1.58 25.28
CA THR A 894 4.84 1.46 26.69
C THR A 894 3.66 1.15 27.62
N LEU A 895 2.52 1.83 27.45
CA LEU A 895 1.30 1.50 28.19
C LEU A 895 0.80 0.08 27.87
N GLY A 896 0.78 -0.33 26.60
CA GLY A 896 0.39 -1.67 26.17
C GLY A 896 1.18 -2.78 26.87
N PHE A 897 2.51 -2.64 27.00
CA PHE A 897 3.36 -3.56 27.77
C PHE A 897 3.04 -3.53 29.27
N ILE A 898 2.80 -2.36 29.86
CA ILE A 898 2.45 -2.23 31.28
C ILE A 898 1.09 -2.87 31.59
N LEU A 899 0.10 -2.73 30.70
CA LEU A 899 -1.23 -3.33 30.85
C LEU A 899 -1.18 -4.86 30.71
N GLU A 900 -0.48 -5.35 29.68
CA GLU A 900 -0.22 -6.77 29.48
C GLU A 900 0.45 -7.40 30.70
N ILE A 901 1.49 -6.77 31.25
CA ILE A 901 2.21 -7.32 32.41
C ILE A 901 1.37 -7.31 33.68
N GLN A 902 0.46 -6.34 33.84
CA GLN A 902 -0.56 -6.38 34.90
C GLN A 902 -1.71 -7.37 34.60
N SER A 903 -1.59 -8.19 33.55
CA SER A 903 -2.61 -9.13 33.09
C SER A 903 -3.95 -8.48 32.67
N LYS A 904 -3.94 -7.18 32.32
CA LYS A 904 -5.10 -6.42 31.79
C LYS A 904 -5.29 -6.68 30.29
N TYR A 905 -5.36 -7.96 29.91
CA TYR A 905 -5.11 -8.40 28.54
C TYR A 905 -6.05 -7.82 27.48
N ARG A 906 -7.34 -7.59 27.79
CA ARG A 906 -8.30 -6.99 26.85
C ARG A 906 -7.96 -5.54 26.51
N GLU A 907 -7.67 -4.71 27.52
CA GLU A 907 -7.29 -3.31 27.32
C GLU A 907 -5.95 -3.20 26.57
N ALA A 908 -5.01 -4.10 26.89
CA ALA A 908 -3.74 -4.21 26.16
C ALA A 908 -3.95 -4.62 24.69
N GLU A 909 -4.87 -5.53 24.39
CA GLU A 909 -5.18 -5.94 23.01
C GLU A 909 -5.86 -4.81 22.22
N GLU A 910 -6.89 -4.16 22.77
CA GLU A 910 -7.58 -3.03 22.13
C GLU A 910 -6.59 -1.92 21.74
N LEU A 911 -5.67 -1.58 22.66
CA LEU A 911 -4.62 -0.59 22.43
C LEU A 911 -3.61 -1.06 21.37
N LYS A 912 -3.08 -2.28 21.47
CA LYS A 912 -2.12 -2.85 20.50
C LYS A 912 -2.71 -2.99 19.09
N ARG A 913 -3.97 -3.45 18.98
CA ARG A 913 -4.70 -3.62 17.73
C ARG A 913 -4.95 -2.27 17.04
N SER A 914 -5.31 -1.24 17.81
CA SER A 914 -5.43 0.14 17.33
C SER A 914 -4.08 0.69 16.85
N MET A 915 -3.03 0.59 17.67
CA MET A 915 -1.66 1.00 17.30
C MET A 915 -1.16 0.31 16.03
N LEU A 916 -1.38 -1.00 15.89
CA LEU A 916 -0.96 -1.76 14.72
C LEU A 916 -1.65 -1.25 13.45
N ALA A 917 -2.97 -1.01 13.49
CA ALA A 917 -3.69 -0.42 12.36
C ALA A 917 -3.16 0.97 11.98
N ILE A 918 -2.87 1.82 12.98
CA ILE A 918 -2.30 3.16 12.77
C ILE A 918 -0.89 3.08 12.18
N ARG A 919 0.02 2.30 12.78
CA ARG A 919 1.42 2.14 12.31
C ARG A 919 1.48 1.54 10.89
N LYS A 920 0.69 0.50 10.58
CA LYS A 920 0.57 -0.08 9.22
C LYS A 920 0.19 0.98 8.18
N ARG A 921 -0.81 1.82 8.47
CA ARG A 921 -1.28 2.87 7.55
C ARG A 921 -0.27 4.01 7.39
N ILE A 922 0.44 4.37 8.46
CA ILE A 922 1.30 5.57 8.50
C ILE A 922 2.73 5.25 8.04
N TYR A 923 3.38 4.27 8.67
CA TYR A 923 4.76 3.93 8.34
C TYR A 923 4.84 2.98 7.15
N GLY A 924 3.73 2.30 6.83
CA GLY A 924 3.74 1.09 6.06
C GLY A 924 4.07 -0.12 6.93
N GLU A 925 4.13 -1.27 6.28
CA GLU A 925 4.52 -2.54 6.88
C GLU A 925 6.02 -2.61 7.22
N ASP A 926 6.85 -1.95 6.40
CA ASP A 926 8.32 -1.94 6.51
C ASP A 926 8.77 -0.81 7.42
N HIS A 927 8.54 -1.03 8.70
CA HIS A 927 9.06 -0.17 9.74
C HIS A 927 9.34 -0.99 11.00
N PRO A 928 10.48 -0.78 11.69
CA PRO A 928 10.80 -1.47 12.94
C PRO A 928 9.67 -1.43 13.97
N ASP A 929 8.94 -0.31 14.05
CA ASP A 929 7.84 -0.16 15.01
C ASP A 929 6.52 -0.81 14.55
N THR A 930 6.30 -1.00 13.24
CA THR A 930 5.19 -1.83 12.74
C THR A 930 5.50 -3.30 12.99
N ALA A 931 6.77 -3.71 12.83
CA ALA A 931 7.25 -5.05 13.17
C ALA A 931 7.21 -5.34 14.68
N ASP A 932 7.48 -4.35 15.54
CA ASP A 932 7.21 -4.48 16.98
C ASP A 932 5.72 -4.67 17.24
N SER A 933 4.83 -3.85 16.68
CA SER A 933 3.38 -4.02 16.91
C SER A 933 2.81 -5.35 16.39
N TYR A 934 3.45 -5.99 15.40
CA TYR A 934 3.13 -7.37 15.04
C TYR A 934 3.58 -8.37 16.11
N HIS A 935 4.79 -8.24 16.67
CA HIS A 935 5.24 -9.07 17.78
C HIS A 935 4.36 -8.89 19.02
N ASP A 936 3.98 -7.64 19.33
CA ASP A 936 3.13 -7.27 20.44
C ASP A 936 1.72 -7.90 20.31
N MET A 937 1.21 -7.98 19.07
CA MET A 937 -0.08 -8.60 18.73
C MET A 937 -0.03 -10.13 18.84
N GLY A 938 1.03 -10.77 18.33
CA GLY A 938 1.23 -12.22 18.52
C GLY A 938 1.35 -12.59 20.00
N TRP A 939 2.09 -11.79 20.77
CA TRP A 939 2.27 -12.03 22.21
C TRP A 939 1.00 -11.77 23.04
N ILE A 940 0.16 -10.77 22.71
CA ILE A 940 -1.12 -10.61 23.43
C ILE A 940 -2.11 -11.75 23.13
N LEU A 941 -2.16 -12.27 21.90
CA LEU A 941 -2.99 -13.43 21.54
C LEU A 941 -2.49 -14.71 22.21
N HIS A 942 -1.16 -14.95 22.22
CA HIS A 942 -0.53 -16.03 22.98
C HIS A 942 -0.89 -15.97 24.47
N GLN A 943 -0.83 -14.78 25.09
CA GLN A 943 -1.20 -14.59 26.52
C GLN A 943 -2.71 -14.76 26.81
N GLN A 944 -3.56 -14.81 25.78
CA GLN A 944 -4.97 -15.20 25.89
C GLN A 944 -5.22 -16.69 25.54
N GLY A 945 -4.19 -17.44 25.13
CA GLY A 945 -4.31 -18.83 24.69
C GLY A 945 -4.72 -19.00 23.22
N HIS A 946 -4.74 -17.92 22.44
CA HIS A 946 -5.03 -17.91 21.01
C HIS A 946 -3.75 -18.21 20.20
N TYR A 947 -3.26 -19.44 20.30
CA TYR A 947 -1.94 -19.81 19.77
C TYR A 947 -1.87 -19.78 18.23
N ASP A 948 -2.82 -20.40 17.52
CA ASP A 948 -2.81 -20.42 16.04
C ASP A 948 -3.08 -19.03 15.42
N ASP A 949 -3.83 -18.15 16.12
CA ASP A 949 -3.98 -16.74 15.73
C ASP A 949 -2.67 -15.93 15.92
N ALA A 950 -1.81 -16.34 16.87
CA ALA A 950 -0.57 -15.66 17.21
C ALA A 950 0.61 -15.99 16.26
N GLU A 951 0.65 -17.21 15.73
CA GLU A 951 1.75 -17.72 14.90
C GLU A 951 2.03 -16.83 13.66
N PRO A 952 1.04 -16.42 12.83
CA PRO A 952 1.28 -15.55 11.68
C PRO A 952 1.81 -14.16 12.04
N PHE A 953 1.48 -13.67 13.25
CA PHE A 953 1.99 -12.39 13.75
C PHE A 953 3.47 -12.48 14.16
N TYR A 954 3.88 -13.59 14.79
CA TYR A 954 5.29 -13.84 15.09
C TYR A 954 6.13 -14.03 13.84
N GLU A 955 5.67 -14.82 12.87
CA GLU A 955 6.40 -15.00 11.60
C GLU A 955 6.62 -13.66 10.89
N ARG A 956 5.55 -12.85 10.78
CA ARG A 956 5.60 -11.53 10.13
C ARG A 956 6.54 -10.57 10.87
N ALA A 957 6.49 -10.54 12.20
CA ALA A 957 7.36 -9.70 13.03
C ALA A 957 8.83 -10.15 12.97
N LEU A 958 9.08 -11.46 13.01
CA LEU A 958 10.43 -12.02 12.99
C LEU A 958 11.10 -11.78 11.65
N LYS A 959 10.41 -12.13 10.55
CA LYS A 959 10.84 -11.83 9.18
C LYS A 959 11.22 -10.35 9.05
N ALA A 960 10.32 -9.47 9.52
CA ALA A 960 10.53 -8.03 9.45
C ALA A 960 11.78 -7.55 10.21
N LYS A 961 11.94 -8.01 11.45
CA LYS A 961 13.11 -7.62 12.26
C LYS A 961 14.42 -8.19 11.71
N VAL A 962 14.39 -9.37 11.09
CA VAL A 962 15.59 -9.99 10.48
C VAL A 962 16.09 -9.23 9.24
N LYS A 963 15.22 -8.76 8.32
CA LYS A 963 15.66 -7.97 7.15
C LYS A 963 16.00 -6.52 7.54
N LEU A 964 15.18 -5.84 8.34
CA LEU A 964 15.42 -4.43 8.71
C LEU A 964 16.58 -4.23 9.69
N LEU A 965 16.79 -5.15 10.64
CA LEU A 965 17.72 -4.96 11.76
C LEU A 965 18.78 -6.06 11.89
N GLY A 966 18.63 -7.19 11.21
CA GLY A 966 19.50 -8.36 11.32
C GLY A 966 19.13 -9.33 12.47
N GLU A 967 19.63 -10.57 12.38
CA GLU A 967 19.34 -11.63 13.36
C GLU A 967 19.82 -11.31 14.79
N THR A 968 20.90 -10.53 14.93
CA THR A 968 21.57 -10.25 16.21
C THR A 968 21.07 -8.98 16.91
N HIS A 969 20.14 -8.23 16.32
CA HIS A 969 19.66 -6.99 16.93
C HIS A 969 18.70 -7.26 18.11
N PRO A 970 18.79 -6.55 19.25
CA PRO A 970 17.95 -6.80 20.43
C PRO A 970 16.44 -6.84 20.16
N LYS A 971 15.89 -5.96 19.31
CA LYS A 971 14.46 -6.04 18.92
C LYS A 971 14.12 -7.38 18.23
N THR A 972 15.01 -7.92 17.41
CA THR A 972 14.89 -9.23 16.73
C THR A 972 15.01 -10.36 17.74
N LEU A 973 16.00 -10.28 18.62
CA LEU A 973 16.26 -11.28 19.66
C LEU A 973 15.11 -11.38 20.68
N THR A 974 14.44 -10.27 21.03
CA THR A 974 13.20 -10.30 21.84
C THR A 974 12.07 -11.07 21.14
N THR A 975 11.90 -10.91 19.83
CA THR A 975 10.93 -11.73 19.07
C THR A 975 11.35 -13.20 19.04
N LEU A 976 12.65 -13.50 18.98
CA LEU A 976 13.18 -14.85 19.12
C LEU A 976 13.09 -15.43 20.56
N CYS A 977 12.94 -14.62 21.61
CA CYS A 977 12.66 -15.12 22.98
C CYS A 977 11.30 -15.77 23.13
N ASN A 978 10.28 -15.16 22.52
CA ASN A 978 8.89 -15.54 22.77
C ASN A 978 8.44 -16.69 21.84
N TYR A 979 9.14 -16.91 20.73
CA TYR A 979 8.84 -17.99 19.79
C TYR A 979 9.10 -19.41 20.37
N PRO A 980 10.19 -19.69 21.13
CA PRO A 980 10.31 -20.90 21.94
C PRO A 980 9.21 -21.09 23.00
N VAL A 981 8.67 -20.00 23.57
CA VAL A 981 7.54 -20.08 24.52
C VAL A 981 6.31 -20.60 23.80
N PHE A 982 6.01 -20.04 22.62
CA PHE A 982 4.91 -20.47 21.77
C PHE A 982 4.95 -21.98 21.46
N HIS A 983 6.11 -22.51 21.04
CA HIS A 983 6.27 -23.96 20.82
C HIS A 983 6.14 -24.78 22.11
N CYS A 984 6.63 -24.28 23.25
CA CYS A 984 6.44 -24.95 24.54
C CYS A 984 4.96 -25.00 24.96
N ASP A 985 4.18 -23.95 24.69
CA ASP A 985 2.76 -23.89 25.02
C ASP A 985 1.87 -24.65 24.01
N LYS A 986 2.36 -24.87 22.77
CA LYS A 986 1.78 -25.73 21.73
C LYS A 986 2.15 -27.22 21.89
N GLY A 987 3.13 -27.54 22.74
CA GLY A 987 3.54 -28.91 23.09
C GLY A 987 4.81 -29.42 22.38
N ASP A 988 5.39 -28.63 21.48
CA ASP A 988 6.57 -28.95 20.65
C ASP A 988 7.88 -28.85 21.45
N TYR A 989 8.00 -29.57 22.57
CA TYR A 989 9.08 -29.36 23.55
C TYR A 989 10.49 -29.54 22.95
N ASP A 990 10.69 -30.48 22.03
CA ASP A 990 12.00 -30.71 21.40
C ASP A 990 12.40 -29.56 20.47
N GLU A 991 11.45 -28.93 19.77
CA GLU A 991 11.72 -27.76 18.95
C GLU A 991 11.93 -26.50 19.82
N ALA A 992 11.15 -26.34 20.89
CA ALA A 992 11.35 -25.29 21.88
C ALA A 992 12.74 -25.38 22.55
N GLU A 993 13.20 -26.59 22.90
CA GLU A 993 14.54 -26.83 23.45
C GLU A 993 15.63 -26.44 22.45
N GLY A 994 15.50 -26.86 21.18
CA GLY A 994 16.43 -26.52 20.11
C GLY A 994 16.51 -25.01 19.85
N LYS A 995 15.35 -24.34 19.78
CA LYS A 995 15.26 -22.88 19.59
C LYS A 995 15.85 -22.12 20.80
N TYR A 996 15.57 -22.53 22.03
CA TYR A 996 16.21 -21.95 23.23
C TYR A 996 17.73 -22.17 23.25
N LYS A 997 18.22 -23.38 22.97
CA LYS A 997 19.67 -23.67 22.95
C LYS A 997 20.40 -22.82 21.89
N LYS A 998 19.82 -22.64 20.69
CA LYS A 998 20.34 -21.67 19.69
C LYS A 998 20.31 -20.24 20.23
N LEU A 999 19.18 -19.78 20.76
CA LEU A 999 18.98 -18.41 21.24
C LEU A 999 19.97 -18.03 22.36
N ILE A 1000 20.14 -18.89 23.37
CA ILE A 1000 21.09 -18.67 24.47
C ILE A 1000 22.51 -18.52 23.93
N SER A 1001 22.92 -19.31 22.92
CA SER A 1001 24.25 -19.19 22.31
C SER A 1001 24.46 -17.83 21.62
N VAL A 1002 23.42 -17.27 20.98
CA VAL A 1002 23.47 -15.94 20.36
C VAL A 1002 23.52 -14.85 21.43
N PHE A 1003 22.67 -14.91 22.46
CA PHE A 1003 22.68 -13.94 23.55
C PHE A 1003 24.02 -13.90 24.31
N LYS A 1004 24.58 -15.07 24.64
CA LYS A 1004 25.90 -15.16 25.27
C LYS A 1004 27.01 -14.51 24.43
N HIS A 1005 26.90 -14.54 23.11
CA HIS A 1005 27.85 -13.90 22.20
C HIS A 1005 27.63 -12.39 22.03
N VAL A 1006 26.37 -11.94 21.93
CA VAL A 1006 26.01 -10.53 21.61
C VAL A 1006 25.93 -9.64 22.85
N GLN A 1007 25.37 -10.15 23.95
CA GLN A 1007 25.06 -9.38 25.18
C GLN A 1007 25.77 -9.93 26.44
N GLY A 1008 26.30 -11.15 26.39
CA GLY A 1008 27.01 -11.80 27.48
C GLY A 1008 26.13 -12.67 28.39
N GLU A 1009 26.78 -13.47 29.24
CA GLU A 1009 26.08 -14.51 30.04
C GLU A 1009 25.13 -13.95 31.10
N MET A 1010 25.46 -12.78 31.67
CA MET A 1010 24.72 -12.15 32.77
C MET A 1010 23.62 -11.19 32.30
N HIS A 1011 23.43 -10.99 30.98
CA HIS A 1011 22.39 -10.07 30.50
C HIS A 1011 20.99 -10.64 30.81
N PRO A 1012 20.00 -9.80 31.23
CA PRO A 1012 18.66 -10.28 31.59
C PRO A 1012 18.02 -11.20 30.54
N GLN A 1013 18.12 -10.87 29.25
CA GLN A 1013 17.54 -11.68 28.18
C GLN A 1013 18.20 -13.08 28.05
N THR A 1014 19.51 -13.19 28.32
CA THR A 1014 20.22 -14.47 28.40
C THR A 1014 19.67 -15.33 29.55
N LEU A 1015 19.35 -14.70 30.68
CA LEU A 1015 18.78 -15.32 31.87
C LEU A 1015 17.29 -15.64 31.69
N ASP A 1016 16.55 -14.90 30.86
CA ASP A 1016 15.18 -15.20 30.40
C ASP A 1016 15.16 -16.44 29.50
N ALA A 1017 15.99 -16.47 28.46
CA ALA A 1017 16.11 -17.66 27.59
C ALA A 1017 16.57 -18.90 28.37
N THR A 1018 17.50 -18.76 29.32
CA THR A 1018 17.96 -19.85 30.19
C THR A 1018 16.87 -20.32 31.17
N GLY A 1019 16.06 -19.39 31.68
CA GLY A 1019 14.90 -19.71 32.52
C GLY A 1019 13.80 -20.44 31.75
N GLY A 1020 13.51 -20.01 30.52
CA GLY A 1020 12.58 -20.66 29.60
C GLY A 1020 13.01 -22.08 29.24
N LEU A 1021 14.29 -22.29 28.93
CA LEU A 1021 14.87 -23.62 28.71
C LEU A 1021 14.64 -24.55 29.92
N ALA A 1022 14.77 -24.05 31.15
CA ALA A 1022 14.47 -24.84 32.35
C ALA A 1022 12.99 -25.26 32.46
N VAL A 1023 12.06 -24.49 31.87
CA VAL A 1023 10.65 -24.88 31.76
C VAL A 1023 10.49 -26.03 30.77
N VAL A 1024 11.07 -25.91 29.57
CA VAL A 1024 10.97 -26.95 28.52
C VAL A 1024 11.59 -28.28 28.99
N LEU A 1025 12.80 -28.24 29.55
CA LEU A 1025 13.49 -29.42 30.08
C LEU A 1025 12.66 -30.11 31.18
N ARG A 1026 11.92 -29.34 32.01
CA ARG A 1026 10.99 -29.88 33.01
C ARG A 1026 9.80 -30.59 32.37
N HIS A 1027 9.24 -30.07 31.27
CA HIS A 1027 8.15 -30.73 30.54
C HIS A 1027 8.60 -32.03 29.85
N GLN A 1028 9.84 -32.09 29.36
CA GLN A 1028 10.49 -33.32 28.86
C GLN A 1028 10.91 -34.30 29.97
N GLY A 1029 10.75 -33.96 31.26
CA GLY A 1029 11.20 -34.80 32.38
C GLY A 1029 12.72 -34.83 32.61
N LYS A 1030 13.51 -33.99 31.93
CA LYS A 1030 14.97 -33.85 32.10
C LYS A 1030 15.29 -33.02 33.36
N LEU A 1031 14.85 -33.51 34.52
CA LEU A 1031 14.76 -32.73 35.76
C LEU A 1031 16.10 -32.17 36.26
N ASP A 1032 17.22 -32.87 36.06
CA ASP A 1032 18.53 -32.42 36.53
C ASP A 1032 19.11 -31.30 35.65
N GLU A 1033 18.95 -31.41 34.32
CA GLU A 1033 19.27 -30.31 33.39
C GLU A 1033 18.36 -29.09 33.65
N ALA A 1034 17.06 -29.32 33.90
CA ALA A 1034 16.11 -28.28 34.26
C ALA A 1034 16.50 -27.58 35.58
N ALA A 1035 16.91 -28.33 36.61
CA ALA A 1035 17.36 -27.78 37.88
C ALA A 1035 18.65 -26.95 37.72
N GLN A 1036 19.58 -27.39 36.86
CA GLN A 1036 20.80 -26.65 36.58
C GLN A 1036 20.52 -25.34 35.81
N ALA A 1037 19.71 -25.39 34.75
CA ALA A 1037 19.32 -24.21 33.98
C ALA A 1037 18.54 -23.20 34.84
N ALA A 1038 17.62 -23.68 35.70
CA ALA A 1038 16.87 -22.83 36.62
C ALA A 1038 17.81 -22.10 37.60
N ARG A 1039 18.77 -22.82 38.21
CA ARG A 1039 19.78 -22.19 39.09
C ARG A 1039 20.60 -21.13 38.37
N THR A 1040 21.14 -21.43 37.19
CA THR A 1040 21.90 -20.44 36.39
C THR A 1040 21.09 -19.17 36.08
N SER A 1041 19.78 -19.30 35.78
CA SER A 1041 18.88 -18.14 35.64
C SER A 1041 18.69 -17.38 36.96
N ILE A 1042 18.39 -18.07 38.05
CA ILE A 1042 18.13 -17.49 39.38
C ILE A 1042 19.36 -16.76 39.92
N ASP A 1043 20.54 -17.41 39.89
CA ASP A 1043 21.78 -16.86 40.44
C ASP A 1043 22.25 -15.62 39.67
N GLY A 1044 22.08 -15.62 38.34
CA GLY A 1044 22.30 -14.43 37.52
C GLY A 1044 21.36 -13.27 37.88
N ARG A 1045 20.06 -13.54 38.02
CA ARG A 1045 19.05 -12.52 38.38
C ARG A 1045 19.22 -11.99 39.81
N ASN A 1046 19.62 -12.85 40.75
CA ASN A 1046 19.97 -12.46 42.11
C ASN A 1046 21.06 -11.36 42.14
N VAL A 1047 22.02 -11.42 41.20
CA VAL A 1047 23.09 -10.42 41.06
C VAL A 1047 22.64 -9.17 40.32
N VAL A 1048 21.84 -9.31 39.25
CA VAL A 1048 21.51 -8.20 38.33
C VAL A 1048 20.26 -7.42 38.73
N LEU A 1049 19.24 -8.10 39.24
CA LEU A 1049 17.93 -7.52 39.60
C LEU A 1049 17.64 -7.58 41.11
N GLY A 1050 18.31 -8.48 41.83
CA GLY A 1050 18.07 -8.76 43.24
C GLY A 1050 17.11 -9.94 43.48
N PRO A 1051 17.15 -10.55 44.68
CA PRO A 1051 16.46 -11.81 44.97
C PRO A 1051 14.93 -11.67 45.06
N ASP A 1052 14.44 -10.52 45.51
CA ASP A 1052 13.01 -10.26 45.72
C ASP A 1052 12.37 -9.51 44.54
N HIS A 1053 13.09 -9.37 43.41
CA HIS A 1053 12.58 -8.68 42.22
C HIS A 1053 11.46 -9.49 41.52
N PRO A 1054 10.40 -8.85 41.01
CA PRO A 1054 9.31 -9.53 40.31
C PRO A 1054 9.74 -10.45 39.15
N TRP A 1055 10.89 -10.19 38.51
CA TRP A 1055 11.45 -11.05 37.46
C TRP A 1055 12.41 -12.15 37.95
N THR A 1056 12.82 -12.14 39.22
CA THR A 1056 13.64 -13.20 39.83
C THR A 1056 12.78 -14.33 40.40
N LEU A 1057 11.61 -13.98 40.94
CA LEU A 1057 10.76 -14.89 41.70
C LEU A 1057 10.04 -15.98 40.87
N PRO A 1058 9.58 -15.77 39.61
CA PRO A 1058 8.94 -16.84 38.84
C PRO A 1058 9.89 -18.02 38.52
N PRO A 1059 11.15 -17.80 38.09
CA PRO A 1059 12.16 -18.86 38.03
C PRO A 1059 12.37 -19.61 39.35
N VAL A 1060 12.39 -18.91 40.50
CA VAL A 1060 12.50 -19.56 41.83
C VAL A 1060 11.30 -20.48 42.11
N SER A 1061 10.09 -20.04 41.78
CA SER A 1061 8.87 -20.86 41.89
C SER A 1061 8.92 -22.09 40.98
N HIS A 1062 9.38 -21.93 39.73
CA HIS A 1062 9.60 -23.05 38.80
C HIS A 1062 10.67 -24.02 39.30
N TRP A 1063 11.76 -23.53 39.92
CA TRP A 1063 12.80 -24.37 40.53
C TRP A 1063 12.29 -25.17 41.73
N GLY A 1064 11.49 -24.54 42.60
CA GLY A 1064 10.81 -25.25 43.70
C GLY A 1064 9.87 -26.36 43.22
N TYR A 1065 9.22 -26.17 42.07
CA TYR A 1065 8.44 -27.23 41.42
C TYR A 1065 9.32 -28.31 40.77
N ILE A 1066 10.50 -27.98 40.22
CA ILE A 1066 11.48 -29.00 39.75
C ILE A 1066 11.97 -29.86 40.93
N LEU A 1067 12.34 -29.24 42.06
CA LEU A 1067 12.67 -29.97 43.30
C LEU A 1067 11.52 -30.88 43.77
N THR A 1068 10.26 -30.43 43.60
CA THR A 1068 9.07 -31.24 43.90
C THR A 1068 8.98 -32.48 43.02
N LEU A 1069 9.34 -32.39 41.74
CA LEU A 1069 9.35 -33.51 40.80
C LEU A 1069 10.54 -34.46 41.04
N GLN A 1070 11.68 -33.95 41.51
CA GLN A 1070 12.84 -34.74 41.96
C GLN A 1070 12.63 -35.46 43.32
N GLY A 1071 11.44 -35.37 43.93
CA GLY A 1071 11.15 -35.98 45.24
C GLY A 1071 11.59 -35.16 46.46
N ASN A 1072 12.27 -34.02 46.26
CA ASN A 1072 12.73 -33.12 47.33
C ASN A 1072 11.59 -32.23 47.88
N HIS A 1073 10.46 -32.85 48.25
CA HIS A 1073 9.18 -32.17 48.47
C HIS A 1073 9.25 -31.03 49.50
N ALA A 1074 9.83 -31.25 50.68
CA ALA A 1074 9.92 -30.23 51.73
C ALA A 1074 10.81 -29.03 51.33
N GLN A 1075 11.88 -29.26 50.56
CA GLN A 1075 12.71 -28.18 50.03
C GLN A 1075 11.96 -27.41 48.94
N GLY A 1076 11.30 -28.12 48.03
CA GLY A 1076 10.45 -27.53 46.99
C GLY A 1076 9.33 -26.67 47.58
N GLU A 1077 8.68 -27.14 48.65
CA GLU A 1077 7.61 -26.41 49.35
C GLU A 1077 8.13 -25.08 49.94
N ALA A 1078 9.25 -25.12 50.68
CA ALA A 1078 9.85 -23.92 51.26
C ALA A 1078 10.26 -22.89 50.20
N VAL A 1079 10.80 -23.36 49.07
CA VAL A 1079 11.17 -22.51 47.92
C VAL A 1079 9.93 -21.88 47.26
N ILE A 1080 8.88 -22.68 46.98
CA ILE A 1080 7.63 -22.16 46.38
C ILE A 1080 6.95 -21.17 47.32
N ARG A 1081 6.85 -21.46 48.63
CA ARG A 1081 6.24 -20.55 49.61
C ARG A 1081 6.98 -19.20 49.68
N LYS A 1082 8.32 -19.18 49.67
CA LYS A 1082 9.08 -17.92 49.60
C LYS A 1082 8.79 -17.16 48.30
N ALA A 1083 8.85 -17.84 47.15
CA ALA A 1083 8.62 -17.21 45.85
C ALA A 1083 7.20 -16.63 45.73
N LEU A 1084 6.19 -17.38 46.19
CA LEU A 1084 4.78 -16.99 46.22
C LEU A 1084 4.56 -15.71 47.06
N ALA A 1085 5.08 -15.66 48.29
CA ALA A 1085 4.93 -14.50 49.15
C ALA A 1085 5.58 -13.22 48.56
N GLY A 1086 6.73 -13.39 47.89
CA GLY A 1086 7.36 -12.30 47.12
C GLY A 1086 6.49 -11.85 45.94
N LEU A 1087 5.96 -12.79 45.16
CA LEU A 1087 5.12 -12.50 43.99
C LEU A 1087 3.80 -11.83 44.38
N GLU A 1088 3.15 -12.26 45.46
CA GLU A 1088 1.94 -11.62 45.98
C GLU A 1088 2.20 -10.17 46.42
N THR A 1089 3.39 -9.91 46.99
CA THR A 1089 3.83 -8.57 47.38
C THR A 1089 4.17 -7.68 46.17
N ALA A 1090 4.83 -8.23 45.16
CA ALA A 1090 5.37 -7.47 44.03
C ALA A 1090 4.39 -7.31 42.83
N MET A 1091 3.51 -8.29 42.60
CA MET A 1091 2.60 -8.36 41.45
C MET A 1091 1.11 -8.39 41.84
N GLY A 1092 0.80 -8.60 43.13
CA GLY A 1092 -0.58 -8.69 43.62
C GLY A 1092 -1.21 -10.10 43.51
N PRO A 1093 -2.26 -10.38 44.30
CA PRO A 1093 -2.71 -11.76 44.58
C PRO A 1093 -3.46 -12.46 43.44
N GLU A 1094 -3.73 -11.78 42.32
CA GLU A 1094 -4.43 -12.33 41.14
C GLU A 1094 -3.52 -12.48 39.90
N HIS A 1095 -2.28 -12.00 39.92
CA HIS A 1095 -1.38 -12.02 38.75
C HIS A 1095 -1.04 -13.46 38.31
N THR A 1096 -0.93 -13.73 37.01
CA THR A 1096 -0.68 -15.08 36.43
C THR A 1096 0.46 -15.87 37.11
N ASN A 1097 1.64 -15.25 37.32
CA ASN A 1097 2.75 -15.85 38.06
C ASN A 1097 2.43 -16.28 39.51
N VAL A 1098 1.58 -15.53 40.23
CA VAL A 1098 1.05 -15.94 41.54
C VAL A 1098 0.16 -17.17 41.38
N LEU A 1099 -0.77 -17.15 40.43
CA LEU A 1099 -1.71 -18.26 40.20
C LEU A 1099 -0.98 -19.55 39.81
N THR A 1100 0.08 -19.45 39.00
CA THR A 1100 0.98 -20.56 38.67
C THR A 1100 1.72 -21.09 39.90
N SER A 1101 2.18 -20.21 40.78
CA SER A 1101 2.87 -20.58 42.03
C SER A 1101 1.93 -21.25 43.05
N LEU A 1102 0.66 -20.79 43.14
CA LEU A 1102 -0.39 -21.46 43.93
C LEU A 1102 -0.63 -22.90 43.43
N VAL A 1103 -0.67 -23.11 42.11
CA VAL A 1103 -0.80 -24.45 41.52
C VAL A 1103 0.42 -25.33 41.79
N PHE A 1104 1.65 -24.80 41.74
CA PHE A 1104 2.85 -25.58 42.10
C PHE A 1104 2.87 -25.97 43.58
N LEU A 1105 2.45 -25.08 44.49
CA LEU A 1105 2.35 -25.39 45.91
C LEU A 1105 1.30 -26.47 46.17
N SER A 1106 0.12 -26.34 45.56
CA SER A 1106 -0.94 -27.36 45.60
C SER A 1106 -0.47 -28.71 45.03
N LYS A 1107 0.27 -28.73 43.91
CA LYS A 1107 0.88 -29.95 43.34
C LYS A 1107 1.96 -30.58 44.24
N ASN A 1108 2.67 -29.79 45.05
CA ASN A 1108 3.62 -30.29 46.03
C ASN A 1108 2.90 -30.93 47.23
N LEU A 1109 1.96 -30.21 47.83
CA LEU A 1109 1.18 -30.68 48.98
C LEU A 1109 0.38 -31.96 48.65
N LEU A 1110 -0.20 -32.04 47.45
CA LEU A 1110 -0.85 -33.25 46.93
C LEU A 1110 0.12 -34.45 46.88
N ARG A 1111 1.37 -34.26 46.45
CA ARG A 1111 2.41 -35.31 46.41
C ARG A 1111 2.91 -35.73 47.80
N GLN A 1112 2.83 -34.84 48.79
CA GLN A 1112 3.12 -35.17 50.19
C GLN A 1112 1.96 -35.90 50.91
N SER A 1113 0.74 -35.89 50.35
CA SER A 1113 -0.45 -36.42 51.04
C SER A 1113 -0.39 -37.95 51.25
N THR A 1114 -0.56 -38.39 52.49
CA THR A 1114 -0.47 -39.81 52.87
C THR A 1114 -1.83 -40.51 52.98
N SER A 1115 -2.88 -39.78 53.35
CA SER A 1115 -4.27 -40.26 53.45
C SER A 1115 -5.26 -39.21 52.89
N PRO A 1116 -6.55 -39.56 52.66
CA PRO A 1116 -7.57 -38.59 52.24
C PRO A 1116 -7.84 -37.46 53.26
N ASP A 1117 -7.58 -37.75 54.54
CA ASP A 1117 -7.75 -36.82 55.68
C ASP A 1117 -6.47 -36.03 56.02
N ASP A 1118 -5.41 -36.12 55.21
CA ASP A 1118 -4.17 -35.37 55.40
C ASP A 1118 -4.44 -33.86 55.26
N SER A 1119 -4.17 -33.05 56.28
CA SER A 1119 -4.51 -31.63 56.30
C SER A 1119 -3.84 -30.80 55.18
N ARG A 1120 -2.77 -31.33 54.58
CA ARG A 1120 -2.17 -30.78 53.35
C ARG A 1120 -3.13 -30.76 52.17
N LEU A 1121 -4.09 -31.67 52.11
CA LEU A 1121 -5.10 -31.71 51.05
C LEU A 1121 -6.13 -30.59 51.17
N GLU A 1122 -6.44 -30.15 52.40
CA GLU A 1122 -7.32 -28.99 52.61
C GLU A 1122 -6.65 -27.71 52.10
N GLU A 1123 -5.36 -27.53 52.42
CA GLU A 1123 -4.57 -26.42 51.88
C GLU A 1123 -4.41 -26.55 50.35
N ALA A 1124 -4.09 -27.74 49.84
CA ALA A 1124 -3.96 -27.98 48.40
C ALA A 1124 -5.25 -27.66 47.63
N GLU A 1125 -6.42 -27.99 48.19
CA GLU A 1125 -7.73 -27.68 47.62
C GLU A 1125 -8.02 -26.18 47.67
N ALA A 1126 -7.80 -25.53 48.81
CA ALA A 1126 -7.99 -24.08 48.97
C ALA A 1126 -7.12 -23.28 47.98
N LEU A 1127 -5.85 -23.68 47.81
CA LEU A 1127 -4.92 -23.11 46.83
C LEU A 1127 -5.40 -23.36 45.38
N ALA A 1128 -5.87 -24.57 45.07
CA ALA A 1128 -6.37 -24.93 43.74
C ALA A 1128 -7.67 -24.19 43.38
N ARG A 1129 -8.66 -24.13 44.28
CA ARG A 1129 -9.91 -23.37 44.09
C ARG A 1129 -9.64 -21.87 43.97
N ARG A 1130 -8.71 -21.31 44.74
CA ARG A 1130 -8.25 -19.91 44.58
C ARG A 1130 -7.63 -19.69 43.20
N ALA A 1131 -6.69 -20.54 42.79
CA ALA A 1131 -6.00 -20.40 41.51
C ALA A 1131 -6.97 -20.53 40.31
N LEU A 1132 -7.91 -21.48 40.35
CA LEU A 1132 -8.94 -21.66 39.33
C LEU A 1132 -9.82 -20.41 39.23
N LYS A 1133 -10.45 -19.98 40.35
CA LYS A 1133 -11.36 -18.83 40.38
C LYS A 1133 -10.70 -17.53 39.89
N SER A 1134 -9.44 -17.29 40.24
CA SER A 1134 -8.70 -16.13 39.74
C SER A 1134 -8.33 -16.26 38.26
N ARG A 1135 -8.05 -17.47 37.73
CA ARG A 1135 -7.86 -17.69 36.28
C ARG A 1135 -9.15 -17.51 35.50
N GLU A 1136 -10.28 -18.03 35.97
CA GLU A 1136 -11.61 -17.81 35.37
C GLU A 1136 -11.94 -16.31 35.25
N LYS A 1137 -11.66 -15.53 36.31
CA LYS A 1137 -11.83 -14.07 36.34
C LYS A 1137 -10.91 -13.32 35.36
N LEU A 1138 -9.66 -13.75 35.26
CA LEU A 1138 -8.58 -13.00 34.58
C LEU A 1138 -8.43 -13.38 33.09
N LEU A 1139 -8.45 -14.67 32.81
CA LEU A 1139 -8.20 -15.30 31.52
C LEU A 1139 -9.51 -15.78 30.84
N GLY A 1140 -10.59 -15.90 31.60
CA GLY A 1140 -11.84 -16.52 31.16
C GLY A 1140 -11.86 -18.04 31.37
N GLU A 1141 -13.06 -18.61 31.30
CA GLU A 1141 -13.31 -20.06 31.49
C GLU A 1141 -12.72 -20.93 30.36
N HIS A 1142 -12.46 -20.35 29.20
CA HIS A 1142 -12.00 -21.06 28.00
C HIS A 1142 -10.49 -21.10 27.80
N HIS A 1143 -9.69 -20.41 28.63
CA HIS A 1143 -8.24 -20.40 28.44
C HIS A 1143 -7.62 -21.77 28.84
N PRO A 1144 -6.68 -22.33 28.05
CA PRO A 1144 -5.89 -23.50 28.42
C PRO A 1144 -5.40 -23.55 29.87
N TYR A 1145 -4.82 -22.47 30.42
CA TYR A 1145 -4.36 -22.43 31.80
C TYR A 1145 -5.51 -22.50 32.84
N THR A 1146 -6.72 -22.09 32.49
CA THR A 1146 -7.91 -22.29 33.32
C THR A 1146 -8.30 -23.77 33.36
N TYR A 1147 -8.36 -24.45 32.21
CA TYR A 1147 -8.61 -25.89 32.15
C TYR A 1147 -7.50 -26.73 32.85
N LYS A 1148 -6.22 -26.37 32.66
CA LYS A 1148 -5.09 -27.01 33.39
C LYS A 1148 -5.16 -26.81 34.92
N ALA A 1149 -5.85 -25.77 35.41
CA ALA A 1149 -6.14 -25.58 36.83
C ALA A 1149 -7.39 -26.36 37.29
N MET A 1150 -8.42 -26.43 36.44
CA MET A 1150 -9.68 -27.16 36.69
C MET A 1150 -9.44 -28.66 36.86
N HIS A 1151 -8.67 -29.27 35.94
CA HIS A 1151 -8.23 -30.66 36.06
C HIS A 1151 -7.37 -30.87 37.32
N HIS A 1152 -6.45 -29.95 37.64
CA HIS A 1152 -5.64 -30.08 38.86
C HIS A 1152 -6.46 -30.00 40.15
N LEU A 1153 -7.51 -29.17 40.21
CA LEU A 1153 -8.48 -29.22 41.31
C LEU A 1153 -9.17 -30.59 41.38
N GLY A 1154 -9.57 -31.16 40.25
CA GLY A 1154 -10.09 -32.53 40.17
C GLY A 1154 -9.15 -33.56 40.78
N ARG A 1155 -7.84 -33.51 40.46
CA ARG A 1155 -6.80 -34.39 41.03
C ARG A 1155 -6.71 -34.30 42.57
N VAL A 1156 -6.90 -33.10 43.14
CA VAL A 1156 -6.91 -32.91 44.60
C VAL A 1156 -8.17 -33.48 45.23
N LEU A 1157 -9.34 -33.20 44.64
CA LEU A 1157 -10.63 -33.72 45.11
C LEU A 1157 -10.70 -35.24 45.04
N MET A 1158 -10.15 -35.83 43.99
CA MET A 1158 -10.01 -37.29 43.84
C MET A 1158 -9.26 -37.91 45.03
N ARG A 1159 -8.17 -37.27 45.48
CA ARG A 1159 -7.37 -37.72 46.62
C ARG A 1159 -8.08 -37.55 47.96
N ARG A 1160 -9.01 -36.59 48.08
CA ARG A 1160 -9.91 -36.38 49.24
C ARG A 1160 -11.17 -37.26 49.24
N GLY A 1161 -11.43 -38.03 48.18
CA GLY A 1161 -12.66 -38.82 48.04
C GLY A 1161 -13.86 -38.07 47.42
N GLY A 1162 -13.65 -36.86 46.90
CA GLY A 1162 -14.65 -36.05 46.19
C GLY A 1162 -14.91 -36.52 44.75
N TYR A 1163 -15.10 -37.83 44.55
CA TYR A 1163 -15.02 -38.51 43.25
C TYR A 1163 -15.90 -37.90 42.15
N GLY A 1164 -17.17 -37.59 42.46
CA GLY A 1164 -18.11 -37.03 41.48
C GLY A 1164 -17.74 -35.62 40.99
N GLU A 1165 -17.27 -34.74 41.88
CA GLU A 1165 -16.77 -33.41 41.50
C GLU A 1165 -15.45 -33.54 40.72
N ALA A 1166 -14.57 -34.45 41.15
CA ALA A 1166 -13.26 -34.69 40.54
C ALA A 1166 -13.35 -35.14 39.07
N VAL A 1167 -14.21 -36.12 38.78
CA VAL A 1167 -14.49 -36.60 37.43
C VAL A 1167 -15.12 -35.48 36.60
N THR A 1168 -16.19 -34.84 37.11
CA THR A 1168 -16.90 -33.75 36.38
C THR A 1168 -15.96 -32.61 35.96
N LEU A 1169 -15.09 -32.15 36.87
CA LEU A 1169 -14.11 -31.10 36.58
C LEU A 1169 -13.05 -31.55 35.57
N SER A 1170 -12.58 -32.80 35.65
CA SER A 1170 -11.58 -33.33 34.72
C SER A 1170 -12.17 -33.60 33.32
N THR A 1171 -13.41 -34.08 33.22
CA THR A 1171 -14.13 -34.21 31.93
C THR A 1171 -14.33 -32.83 31.27
N ARG A 1172 -14.76 -31.83 32.04
CA ARG A 1172 -14.92 -30.44 31.55
C ARG A 1172 -13.57 -29.85 31.09
N ALA A 1173 -12.51 -30.12 31.83
CA ALA A 1173 -11.16 -29.69 31.48
C ALA A 1173 -10.63 -30.39 30.22
N LEU A 1174 -10.80 -31.71 30.08
CA LEU A 1174 -10.35 -32.47 28.91
C LEU A 1174 -11.00 -31.95 27.62
N GLY A 1175 -12.34 -31.86 27.58
CA GLY A 1175 -13.04 -31.29 26.43
C GLY A 1175 -12.72 -29.81 26.19
N GLY A 1176 -12.28 -29.08 27.21
CA GLY A 1176 -11.72 -27.74 27.08
C GLY A 1176 -10.35 -27.71 26.39
N LEU A 1177 -9.43 -28.57 26.84
CA LEU A 1177 -8.07 -28.68 26.30
C LEU A 1177 -8.06 -29.20 24.87
N VAL A 1178 -8.85 -30.23 24.54
CA VAL A 1178 -8.99 -30.75 23.16
C VAL A 1178 -9.40 -29.65 22.18
N ARG A 1179 -10.33 -28.77 22.58
CA ARG A 1179 -10.81 -27.65 21.74
C ARG A 1179 -9.85 -26.46 21.64
N THR A 1180 -8.82 -26.38 22.48
CA THR A 1180 -7.94 -25.19 22.59
C THR A 1180 -6.46 -25.47 22.36
N LEU A 1181 -6.05 -26.74 22.39
CA LEU A 1181 -4.68 -27.21 22.15
C LEU A 1181 -4.61 -28.30 21.07
N GLY A 1182 -5.75 -28.82 20.60
CA GLY A 1182 -5.83 -29.98 19.71
C GLY A 1182 -5.70 -31.31 20.46
N ALA A 1183 -6.14 -32.39 19.83
CA ALA A 1183 -6.20 -33.72 20.47
C ALA A 1183 -4.82 -34.36 20.71
N GLU A 1184 -3.79 -33.96 19.96
CA GLU A 1184 -2.44 -34.55 20.04
C GLU A 1184 -1.54 -33.90 21.10
N HIS A 1185 -2.01 -32.81 21.75
CA HIS A 1185 -1.20 -32.05 22.71
C HIS A 1185 -0.87 -32.88 23.98
N PRO A 1186 0.37 -32.86 24.51
CA PRO A 1186 0.78 -33.67 25.67
C PRO A 1186 -0.13 -33.54 26.92
N ASP A 1187 -0.49 -32.33 27.34
CA ASP A 1187 -1.42 -32.11 28.46
C ASP A 1187 -2.84 -32.66 28.21
N VAL A 1188 -3.28 -32.89 26.96
CA VAL A 1188 -4.57 -33.54 26.65
C VAL A 1188 -4.47 -35.04 26.93
N SER A 1189 -3.43 -35.69 26.41
CA SER A 1189 -3.16 -37.12 26.64
C SER A 1189 -3.02 -37.45 28.14
N VAL A 1190 -2.31 -36.61 28.90
CA VAL A 1190 -2.19 -36.76 30.36
C VAL A 1190 -3.54 -36.56 31.07
N CYS A 1191 -4.36 -35.61 30.62
CA CYS A 1191 -5.66 -35.35 31.21
C CYS A 1191 -6.66 -36.49 30.95
N ASP A 1192 -6.63 -37.09 29.76
CA ASP A 1192 -7.42 -38.27 29.37
C ASP A 1192 -6.98 -39.53 30.14
N GLU A 1193 -5.68 -39.82 30.20
CA GLU A 1193 -5.15 -40.94 30.99
C GLU A 1193 -5.53 -40.82 32.47
N GLU A 1194 -5.31 -39.65 33.09
CA GLU A 1194 -5.69 -39.46 34.49
C GLU A 1194 -7.21 -39.49 34.70
N LEU A 1195 -8.03 -38.94 33.78
CA LEU A 1195 -9.49 -39.01 33.86
C LEU A 1195 -10.01 -40.46 33.84
N ARG A 1196 -9.49 -41.32 32.97
CA ARG A 1196 -9.86 -42.74 32.92
C ARG A 1196 -9.57 -43.44 34.24
N ASN A 1197 -8.38 -43.20 34.81
CA ASN A 1197 -8.01 -43.68 36.14
C ASN A 1197 -8.96 -43.15 37.24
N MET A 1198 -9.42 -41.89 37.15
CA MET A 1198 -10.42 -41.35 38.09
C MET A 1198 -11.78 -42.05 37.95
N GLU A 1199 -12.25 -42.33 36.74
CA GLU A 1199 -13.51 -43.05 36.53
C GLU A 1199 -13.46 -44.50 37.01
N ASP A 1200 -12.36 -45.21 36.78
CA ASP A 1200 -12.18 -46.59 37.24
C ASP A 1200 -12.22 -46.64 38.79
N MET A 1201 -11.46 -45.76 39.46
CA MET A 1201 -11.51 -45.61 40.92
C MET A 1201 -12.89 -45.20 41.46
N MET A 1202 -13.64 -44.35 40.75
CA MET A 1202 -15.03 -44.01 41.13
C MET A 1202 -15.96 -45.23 41.03
N ARG A 1203 -15.75 -46.11 40.05
CA ARG A 1203 -16.51 -47.37 39.89
C ARG A 1203 -16.14 -48.40 40.96
N GLU A 1204 -14.87 -48.52 41.32
CA GLU A 1204 -14.40 -49.43 42.40
C GLU A 1204 -14.87 -48.99 43.80
N SER A 1205 -14.96 -47.68 44.06
CA SER A 1205 -15.39 -47.13 45.36
C SER A 1205 -16.91 -47.18 45.60
N GLY A 1206 -17.70 -47.75 44.68
CA GLY A 1206 -19.14 -47.95 44.84
C GLY A 1206 -20.00 -46.70 44.64
N GLY A 1207 -19.46 -45.62 44.07
CA GLY A 1207 -20.23 -44.42 43.74
C GLY A 1207 -21.24 -44.70 42.62
N SER A 1208 -22.54 -44.53 42.89
CA SER A 1208 -23.59 -44.80 41.91
C SER A 1208 -23.58 -43.79 40.75
N ARG A 1209 -23.82 -44.28 39.53
CA ARG A 1209 -24.15 -43.44 38.35
C ARG A 1209 -25.62 -42.95 38.43
N GLU A 1210 -25.95 -42.19 39.47
CA GLU A 1210 -27.27 -41.56 39.64
C GLU A 1210 -27.12 -40.03 39.65
N GLY A 1211 -26.76 -39.45 38.49
CA GLY A 1211 -26.56 -38.00 38.38
C GLY A 1211 -26.13 -37.43 37.02
N SER A 1212 -26.06 -38.23 35.94
CA SER A 1212 -25.54 -37.75 34.63
C SER A 1212 -26.18 -38.45 33.42
N ALA A 1213 -27.52 -38.52 33.39
CA ALA A 1213 -28.29 -39.02 32.25
C ALA A 1213 -28.52 -37.95 31.16
N GLU A 1214 -27.47 -37.19 30.81
CA GLU A 1214 -27.48 -36.23 29.69
C GLU A 1214 -26.13 -36.28 28.96
N VAL A 1215 -25.88 -37.42 28.30
CA VAL A 1215 -24.77 -37.57 27.35
C VAL A 1215 -25.18 -36.84 26.07
N ILE A 1216 -24.64 -35.63 25.90
CA ILE A 1216 -24.67 -34.92 24.62
C ILE A 1216 -23.46 -35.42 23.81
N ASP A 1217 -23.70 -36.00 22.63
CA ASP A 1217 -22.63 -36.32 21.67
C ASP A 1217 -21.90 -35.04 21.23
N ILE A 1218 -20.61 -34.94 21.55
CA ILE A 1218 -19.62 -33.97 21.02
C ILE A 1218 -18.27 -34.65 20.89
#